data_AF-A0A8H3Z6C7-F1
#
_entry.id   AF-A0A8H3Z6C7-F1
#
_cell.length_a   1.000
_cell.length_b   1.000
_cell.length_c   1.000
_cell.angle_alpha   90.00
_cell.angle_beta   90.00
_cell.angle_gamma   90.00
#
_symmetry.space_group_name_H-M   'P 1'
#
loop_
_entity.id
_entity.type
_entity.pdbx_description
1 polymer ?
#
loop_
_entity_poly.entity_id
_entity_poly.type
_entity_poly.pdbx_seq_one_letter_code
_entity_poly.pdbx_strand_id
1 'polypeptide(L)'
;MIATTPLRILVINPNTSTSITETFKPLLSNLSLPNTSLSYWTCPTGPTVIKTQAHMYESTSHCIPLLLDMIDDYDGFLAACYADHPLVRLLQSYVGCKPVVGIFDASISAALTLVSAQTQFGILTTGQPFETLLTEGVKHLLHSQERDVWGHFGGVAASGVSLDDSKFEAKTKVMEATYRLVRNGTINVICIGGVILSGMESWVHEACEAALGPEKGRQVKVVDQLLAGIWTLDAKLRHGQIKSSDRASILISGLSLSRDLNTTPPYNATTDASGDPLESLVISTMEDSKVKGRRPCDNCRRRKIRCLFPSEDAVNCVLCMSRATECTYVQGPPRKKRALSSEADKVLDSGRVKQNTPVLRDYSNLAGPSLLKETLGHQNRQSSSFIGVSADFDPAMTVFLPFNQKGECLSIQTPAVLRRACESAHFMMRPDSEEEIDEEIANLDAVEKMVAPHGPALVELYFRIVHPSFPIIHKKVFLEKHGRTYRELTPIGLGAVYVLGAVYWSYSQTLSSLPKPNMVDLERLVLRMLFESHTRPKISDVQGGLVLMQRPDVNSWAMTGHVVSITQNLGLHIDCSDWHVPDWERGVRKRVAWAVFMQDKWGALVYGRPSHISLDNWDVLPLVDSDFPETARDDNDEEGSAEVEKGKQTFIHMVLLTEIVADLLDEFYTLKALRRRTDISDVLQRAKPLQMRLKTWHSKLPPSLAMGETTARRLSSVGYLHLAYYTAEITLHRAILRASTPLSINSDIRMITRTAAGTRFTSALDFAKRLKNEHLQSFWYFSSSVSLALIGTFAGILIATSYDDEERDLYTSRLAEYRWTLRISSNGADFMKYAVGNLDAGGQLLEQQFGKLAMEAQSLAAPSESPPVVEAEAPAAAADSKFSPDAAGWADFDNQAYNIDFEHLAQYDMNGMFSWDTTAKGL
;
A
#
# COMPACT_ATOMS: atom_id res chain seq x y z
N MET A 1 -25.27 -45.84 -19.46
CA MET A 1 -24.67 -45.12 -18.32
C MET A 1 -23.35 -44.57 -18.81
N ILE A 2 -23.23 -43.25 -19.00
CA ILE A 2 -21.95 -42.62 -19.34
C ILE A 2 -21.09 -42.75 -18.09
N ALA A 3 -19.98 -43.48 -18.18
CA ALA A 3 -19.00 -43.56 -17.10
C ALA A 3 -18.51 -42.14 -16.81
N THR A 4 -18.87 -41.59 -15.65
CA THR A 4 -18.33 -40.31 -15.21
C THR A 4 -16.85 -40.54 -14.87
N THR A 5 -15.96 -39.73 -15.40
CA THR A 5 -14.56 -39.75 -15.00
C THR A 5 -14.46 -39.42 -13.51
N PRO A 6 -13.63 -40.14 -12.74
CA PRO A 6 -13.43 -39.85 -11.33
C PRO A 6 -12.83 -38.45 -11.16
N LEU A 7 -13.46 -37.60 -10.35
CA LEU A 7 -12.99 -36.24 -10.07
C LEU A 7 -11.89 -36.26 -9.01
N ARG A 8 -10.83 -35.49 -9.21
CA ARG A 8 -9.69 -35.34 -8.29
C ARG A 8 -9.67 -33.93 -7.72
N ILE A 9 -9.85 -33.80 -6.41
CA ILE A 9 -9.80 -32.51 -5.72
C ILE A 9 -8.53 -32.41 -4.88
N LEU A 10 -7.84 -31.28 -4.98
CA LEU A 10 -6.72 -30.94 -4.10
C LEU A 10 -7.19 -30.01 -2.98
N VAL A 11 -7.04 -30.48 -1.74
CA VAL A 11 -7.24 -29.68 -0.51
C VAL A 11 -5.90 -29.10 -0.11
N ILE A 12 -5.79 -27.77 -0.19
CA ILE A 12 -4.55 -27.02 -0.04
C ILE A 12 -4.54 -26.40 1.36
N ASN A 13 -3.59 -26.83 2.19
CA ASN A 13 -3.15 -26.07 3.35
C ASN A 13 -2.03 -25.11 2.91
N PRO A 14 -2.27 -23.78 2.86
CA PRO A 14 -1.29 -22.82 2.36
C PRO A 14 -0.14 -22.53 3.34
N ASN A 15 -0.18 -23.05 4.57
CA ASN A 15 0.94 -22.95 5.51
C ASN A 15 1.79 -24.24 5.51
N THR A 16 2.91 -24.22 6.24
CA THR A 16 3.84 -25.36 6.30
C THR A 16 3.53 -26.39 7.39
N SER A 17 2.46 -26.22 8.16
CA SER A 17 2.12 -27.08 9.29
C SER A 17 1.31 -28.29 8.86
N THR A 18 1.95 -29.46 8.83
CA THR A 18 1.28 -30.74 8.55
C THR A 18 0.29 -31.14 9.64
N SER A 19 0.51 -30.74 10.89
CA SER A 19 -0.42 -30.98 12.01
C SER A 19 -1.77 -30.32 11.79
N ILE A 20 -1.81 -29.13 11.17
CA ILE A 20 -3.07 -28.47 10.79
C ILE A 20 -3.81 -29.31 9.72
N THR A 21 -3.09 -29.83 8.73
CA THR A 21 -3.66 -30.70 7.69
C THR A 21 -4.27 -31.98 8.28
N GLU A 22 -3.58 -32.62 9.22
CA GLU A 22 -4.07 -33.81 9.90
C GLU A 22 -5.29 -33.53 10.81
N THR A 23 -5.51 -32.27 11.23
CA THR A 23 -6.68 -31.90 12.05
C THR A 23 -7.99 -32.00 11.25
N PHE A 24 -8.00 -31.53 10.00
CA PHE A 24 -9.24 -31.48 9.21
C PHE A 24 -9.42 -32.64 8.22
N LYS A 25 -8.36 -33.42 7.96
CA LYS A 25 -8.42 -34.58 7.06
C LYS A 25 -9.46 -35.63 7.44
N PRO A 26 -9.65 -36.02 8.73
CA PRO A 26 -10.70 -36.96 9.13
C PRO A 26 -12.12 -36.46 8.82
N LEU A 27 -12.35 -35.15 8.95
CA LEU A 27 -13.66 -34.53 8.69
C LEU A 27 -14.05 -34.70 7.22
N LEU A 28 -13.11 -34.44 6.31
CA LEU A 28 -13.36 -34.53 4.87
C LEU A 28 -13.31 -35.97 4.35
N SER A 29 -12.49 -36.85 4.92
CA SER A 29 -12.41 -38.26 4.50
C SER A 29 -13.67 -39.06 4.81
N ASN A 30 -14.45 -38.63 5.80
CA ASN A 30 -15.72 -39.28 6.17
C ASN A 30 -16.89 -38.89 5.24
N LEU A 31 -16.67 -37.98 4.29
CA LEU A 31 -17.69 -37.57 3.34
C LEU A 31 -17.79 -38.56 2.18
N SER A 32 -19.02 -39.01 1.90
CA SER A 32 -19.31 -39.79 0.70
C SER A 32 -19.54 -38.85 -0.49
N LEU A 33 -18.47 -38.51 -1.22
CA LEU A 33 -18.55 -37.78 -2.48
C LEU A 33 -18.60 -38.78 -3.65
N PRO A 34 -19.67 -38.78 -4.48
CA PRO A 34 -19.80 -39.78 -5.55
C PRO A 34 -18.69 -39.68 -6.59
N ASN A 35 -17.89 -40.73 -6.77
CA ASN A 35 -16.86 -40.77 -7.81
C ASN A 35 -15.86 -39.59 -7.72
N THR A 36 -15.43 -39.22 -6.51
CA THR A 36 -14.47 -38.12 -6.25
C THR A 36 -13.40 -38.57 -5.25
N SER A 37 -12.14 -38.29 -5.54
CA SER A 37 -11.01 -38.51 -4.64
C SER A 37 -10.47 -37.18 -4.12
N LEU A 38 -10.11 -37.16 -2.82
CA LEU A 38 -9.49 -36.00 -2.18
C LEU A 38 -8.00 -36.27 -1.96
N SER A 39 -7.17 -35.34 -2.41
CA SER A 39 -5.74 -35.29 -2.07
C SER A 39 -5.48 -34.10 -1.15
N TYR A 40 -4.51 -34.22 -0.25
CA TYR A 40 -4.18 -33.19 0.72
C TYR A 40 -2.76 -32.73 0.47
N TRP A 41 -2.58 -31.42 0.36
CA TRP A 41 -1.29 -30.81 0.11
C TRP A 41 -1.01 -29.74 1.15
N THR A 42 0.20 -29.75 1.71
CA THR A 42 0.70 -28.76 2.66
C THR A 42 1.87 -28.04 2.01
N CYS A 43 1.88 -26.71 2.04
CA CYS A 43 2.94 -25.95 1.41
C CYS A 43 4.30 -26.31 2.04
N PRO A 44 5.33 -26.70 1.26
CA PRO A 44 6.61 -27.11 1.84
C PRO A 44 7.44 -25.93 2.36
N THR A 45 7.12 -24.71 1.94
CA THR A 45 7.86 -23.48 2.29
C THR A 45 6.91 -22.32 2.59
N GLY A 46 7.39 -21.28 3.27
CA GLY A 46 6.58 -20.12 3.70
C GLY A 46 6.25 -20.16 5.21
N PRO A 47 5.19 -19.46 5.65
CA PRO A 47 4.90 -19.34 7.07
C PRO A 47 4.33 -20.63 7.66
N THR A 48 4.76 -20.98 8.88
CA THR A 48 4.25 -22.17 9.60
C THR A 48 2.77 -22.06 9.95
N VAL A 49 2.30 -20.87 10.32
CA VAL A 49 0.88 -20.56 10.56
C VAL A 49 0.59 -19.17 10.04
N ILE A 50 -0.57 -19.00 9.39
CA ILE A 50 -1.00 -17.72 8.84
C ILE A 50 -1.71 -16.92 9.94
N LYS A 51 -1.14 -15.77 10.31
CA LYS A 51 -1.63 -14.90 11.39
C LYS A 51 -1.89 -13.46 10.95
N THR A 52 -1.29 -13.04 9.83
CA THR A 52 -1.30 -11.66 9.36
C THR A 52 -1.55 -11.64 7.85
N GLN A 53 -1.91 -10.46 7.33
CA GLN A 53 -2.05 -10.26 5.90
C GLN A 53 -0.73 -10.49 5.15
N ALA A 54 0.40 -10.10 5.74
CA ALA A 54 1.73 -10.37 5.18
C ALA A 54 1.99 -11.89 5.03
N HIS A 55 1.63 -12.71 6.04
CA HIS A 55 1.74 -14.17 5.92
C HIS A 55 0.88 -14.74 4.79
N MET A 56 -0.29 -14.16 4.50
CA MET A 56 -1.14 -14.60 3.38
C MET A 56 -0.52 -14.28 2.01
N TYR A 57 0.16 -13.14 1.87
CA TYR A 57 0.89 -12.82 0.63
C TYR A 57 2.14 -13.69 0.48
N GLU A 58 2.88 -13.88 1.56
CA GLU A 58 4.03 -14.78 1.60
C GLU A 58 3.61 -16.20 1.23
N SER A 59 2.65 -16.82 1.94
CA SER A 59 2.14 -18.16 1.62
C SER A 59 1.67 -18.26 0.17
N THR A 60 0.97 -17.25 -0.36
CA THR A 60 0.56 -17.21 -1.77
C THR A 60 1.76 -17.27 -2.72
N SER A 61 2.80 -16.48 -2.46
CA SER A 61 4.02 -16.46 -3.30
C SER A 61 4.77 -17.79 -3.30
N HIS A 62 4.68 -18.55 -2.20
CA HIS A 62 5.26 -19.89 -2.09
C HIS A 62 4.37 -20.98 -2.72
N CYS A 63 3.04 -20.89 -2.53
CA CYS A 63 2.11 -21.90 -3.03
C CYS A 63 1.98 -21.87 -4.55
N ILE A 64 1.87 -20.69 -5.18
CA ILE A 64 1.53 -20.59 -6.61
C ILE A 64 2.51 -21.35 -7.49
N PRO A 65 3.85 -21.13 -7.44
CA PRO A 65 4.78 -21.83 -8.32
C PRO A 65 4.65 -23.36 -8.22
N LEU A 66 4.49 -23.88 -7.00
CA LEU A 66 4.41 -25.31 -6.74
C LEU A 66 3.06 -25.92 -7.16
N LEU A 67 1.98 -25.17 -7.02
CA LEU A 67 0.65 -25.62 -7.44
C LEU A 67 0.52 -25.62 -8.96
N LEU A 68 1.15 -24.66 -9.65
CA LEU A 68 1.17 -24.61 -11.12
C LEU A 68 1.77 -25.89 -11.73
N ASP A 69 2.79 -26.47 -11.09
CA ASP A 69 3.44 -27.71 -11.56
C ASP A 69 2.51 -28.94 -11.49
N MET A 70 1.43 -28.89 -10.70
CA MET A 70 0.48 -29.99 -10.50
C MET A 70 -0.97 -29.62 -10.87
N ILE A 71 -1.18 -28.54 -11.62
CA ILE A 71 -2.52 -28.09 -12.01
C ILE A 71 -3.27 -29.16 -12.79
N ASP A 72 -2.58 -29.89 -13.67
CA ASP A 72 -3.19 -30.88 -14.56
C ASP A 72 -3.58 -32.19 -13.86
N ASP A 73 -3.07 -32.39 -12.64
CA ASP A 73 -3.35 -33.57 -11.82
C ASP A 73 -4.68 -33.48 -11.07
N TYR A 74 -5.33 -32.31 -11.08
CA TYR A 74 -6.56 -32.06 -10.33
C TYR A 74 -7.62 -31.35 -11.17
N ASP A 75 -8.88 -31.59 -10.82
CA ASP A 75 -10.05 -31.02 -11.48
C ASP A 75 -10.58 -29.80 -10.72
N GLY A 76 -10.31 -29.69 -9.41
CA GLY A 76 -10.69 -28.56 -8.58
C GLY A 76 -9.85 -28.41 -7.32
N PHE A 77 -9.84 -27.21 -6.74
CA PHE A 77 -8.94 -26.82 -5.66
C PHE A 77 -9.70 -26.21 -4.49
N LEU A 78 -9.47 -26.71 -3.28
CA LEU A 78 -10.04 -26.18 -2.04
C LEU A 78 -8.93 -25.55 -1.18
N ALA A 79 -8.94 -24.24 -0.99
CA ALA A 79 -7.99 -23.56 -0.11
C ALA A 79 -8.49 -23.57 1.34
N ALA A 80 -7.80 -24.30 2.21
CA ALA A 80 -8.13 -24.50 3.62
C ALA A 80 -7.51 -23.40 4.52
N CYS A 81 -7.79 -22.14 4.21
CA CYS A 81 -7.48 -21.00 5.08
C CYS A 81 -8.72 -20.15 5.28
N TYR A 82 -9.10 -19.91 6.53
CA TYR A 82 -10.27 -19.10 6.85
C TYR A 82 -9.92 -17.62 6.91
N ALA A 83 -9.69 -17.04 5.73
CA ALA A 83 -9.52 -15.60 5.53
C ALA A 83 -9.77 -15.29 4.04
N ASP A 84 -9.88 -14.01 3.70
CA ASP A 84 -9.84 -13.55 2.30
C ASP A 84 -8.41 -13.68 1.74
N HIS A 85 -8.03 -14.91 1.44
CA HIS A 85 -6.64 -15.28 1.14
C HIS A 85 -6.33 -15.09 -0.37
N PRO A 86 -5.28 -14.32 -0.74
CA PRO A 86 -4.97 -13.99 -2.15
C PRO A 86 -4.77 -15.22 -3.04
N LEU A 87 -4.22 -16.30 -2.50
CA LEU A 87 -4.11 -17.61 -3.16
C LEU A 87 -5.38 -18.04 -3.90
N VAL A 88 -6.58 -17.84 -3.35
CA VAL A 88 -7.82 -18.29 -4.00
C VAL A 88 -7.99 -17.59 -5.35
N ARG A 89 -7.93 -16.26 -5.36
CA ARG A 89 -8.14 -15.45 -6.57
C ARG A 89 -7.00 -15.58 -7.56
N LEU A 90 -5.77 -15.67 -7.06
CA LEU A 90 -4.60 -15.81 -7.91
C LEU A 90 -4.57 -17.19 -8.56
N LEU A 91 -4.89 -18.27 -7.83
CA LEU A 91 -4.98 -19.60 -8.42
C LEU A 91 -6.11 -19.68 -9.45
N GLN A 92 -7.27 -19.05 -9.21
CA GLN A 92 -8.37 -18.94 -10.20
C GLN A 92 -7.89 -18.34 -11.53
N SER A 93 -6.97 -17.37 -11.50
CA SER A 93 -6.42 -16.76 -12.72
C SER A 93 -5.53 -17.69 -13.54
N TYR A 94 -4.99 -18.75 -12.92
CA TYR A 94 -4.08 -19.70 -13.59
C TYR A 94 -4.74 -21.02 -13.99
N VAL A 95 -5.75 -21.50 -13.26
CA VAL A 95 -6.35 -22.83 -13.47
C VAL A 95 -7.43 -22.89 -14.56
N GLY A 96 -7.65 -21.79 -15.29
CA GLY A 96 -8.63 -21.71 -16.38
C GLY A 96 -10.06 -21.94 -15.89
N CYS A 97 -10.75 -22.96 -16.42
CA CYS A 97 -12.13 -23.28 -16.07
C CYS A 97 -12.28 -24.15 -14.81
N LYS A 98 -11.17 -24.60 -14.21
CA LYS A 98 -11.22 -25.46 -13.02
C LYS A 98 -11.64 -24.63 -11.79
N PRO A 99 -12.63 -25.07 -11.00
CA PRO A 99 -13.08 -24.29 -9.86
C PRO A 99 -12.05 -24.29 -8.72
N VAL A 100 -11.80 -23.11 -8.16
CA VAL A 100 -11.09 -22.92 -6.89
C VAL A 100 -12.06 -22.31 -5.88
N VAL A 101 -12.10 -22.86 -4.68
CA VAL A 101 -12.97 -22.41 -3.59
C VAL A 101 -12.13 -22.15 -2.34
N GLY A 102 -12.32 -20.99 -1.72
CA GLY A 102 -11.83 -20.72 -0.37
C GLY A 102 -12.89 -21.08 0.67
N ILE A 103 -12.49 -21.70 1.79
CA ILE A 103 -13.43 -22.07 2.87
C ILE A 103 -14.10 -20.85 3.52
N PHE A 104 -13.42 -19.69 3.51
CA PHE A 104 -13.95 -18.41 3.98
C PHE A 104 -15.13 -17.92 3.12
N ASP A 105 -14.97 -17.89 1.80
CA ASP A 105 -16.01 -17.43 0.88
C ASP A 105 -17.23 -18.35 0.92
N ALA A 106 -16.96 -19.66 0.99
CA ALA A 106 -17.99 -20.68 0.98
C ALA A 106 -18.84 -20.66 2.25
N SER A 107 -18.23 -20.47 3.44
CA SER A 107 -18.96 -20.40 4.70
C SER A 107 -19.88 -19.18 4.75
N ILE A 108 -19.41 -18.01 4.29
CA ILE A 108 -20.20 -16.77 4.25
C ILE A 108 -21.34 -16.93 3.25
N SER A 109 -21.06 -17.45 2.05
CA SER A 109 -22.09 -17.72 1.05
C SER A 109 -23.18 -18.65 1.60
N ALA A 110 -22.79 -19.71 2.31
CA ALA A 110 -23.74 -20.59 2.98
C ALA A 110 -24.54 -19.86 4.06
N ALA A 111 -23.89 -19.04 4.89
CA ALA A 111 -24.56 -18.27 5.93
C ALA A 111 -25.59 -17.28 5.37
N LEU A 112 -25.27 -16.60 4.27
CA LEU A 112 -26.20 -15.70 3.59
C LEU A 112 -27.46 -16.40 3.08
N THR A 113 -27.39 -17.69 2.73
CA THR A 113 -28.59 -18.46 2.36
C THR A 113 -29.46 -18.88 3.56
N LEU A 114 -28.96 -18.71 4.78
CA LEU A 114 -29.58 -19.19 6.02
C LEU A 114 -30.13 -18.06 6.90
N VAL A 115 -29.63 -16.84 6.72
CA VAL A 115 -30.14 -15.62 7.37
C VAL A 115 -31.46 -15.17 6.74
N SER A 116 -32.26 -14.45 7.53
CA SER A 116 -33.53 -13.85 7.11
C SER A 116 -33.41 -12.33 7.19
N ALA A 117 -34.38 -11.58 6.65
CA ALA A 117 -34.37 -10.11 6.63
C ALA A 117 -34.22 -9.43 8.01
N GLN A 118 -34.44 -10.15 9.12
CA GLN A 118 -34.34 -9.65 10.49
C GLN A 118 -33.18 -10.25 11.29
N THR A 119 -32.37 -11.12 10.67
CA THR A 119 -31.33 -11.86 11.37
C THR A 119 -29.98 -11.76 10.69
N GLN A 120 -28.92 -11.99 11.47
CA GLN A 120 -27.54 -11.81 11.04
C GLN A 120 -26.74 -13.10 11.21
N PHE A 121 -25.64 -13.22 10.47
CA PHE A 121 -24.61 -14.21 10.74
C PHE A 121 -23.41 -13.58 11.46
N GLY A 122 -22.77 -14.34 12.33
CA GLY A 122 -21.52 -13.97 12.98
C GLY A 122 -20.40 -14.96 12.69
N ILE A 123 -19.15 -14.57 12.94
CA ILE A 123 -17.99 -15.45 12.80
C ILE A 123 -17.33 -15.65 14.17
N LEU A 124 -17.10 -16.90 14.55
CA LEU A 124 -16.32 -17.25 15.73
C LEU A 124 -14.90 -17.66 15.31
N THR A 125 -13.86 -16.98 15.79
CA THR A 125 -12.46 -17.23 15.39
C THR A 125 -11.56 -17.49 16.60
N THR A 126 -10.27 -17.77 16.36
CA THR A 126 -9.28 -18.06 17.39
C THR A 126 -8.72 -16.78 18.02
N GLY A 127 -7.73 -16.12 17.43
CA GLY A 127 -7.06 -14.94 18.01
C GLY A 127 -7.76 -13.60 17.76
N GLN A 128 -7.66 -12.66 18.71
CA GLN A 128 -8.17 -11.28 18.57
C GLN A 128 -7.72 -10.54 17.30
N PRO A 129 -6.46 -10.68 16.81
CA PRO A 129 -6.05 -10.05 15.55
C PRO A 129 -6.92 -10.42 14.34
N PHE A 130 -7.58 -11.58 14.36
CA PHE A 130 -8.46 -12.03 13.29
C PHE A 130 -9.81 -11.33 13.29
N GLU A 131 -10.26 -10.70 14.38
CA GLU A 131 -11.55 -9.98 14.37
C GLU A 131 -11.55 -8.86 13.33
N THR A 132 -10.48 -8.06 13.28
CA THR A 132 -10.35 -6.99 12.29
C THR A 132 -10.13 -7.56 10.89
N LEU A 133 -9.24 -8.54 10.75
CA LEU A 133 -8.90 -9.15 9.46
C LEU A 133 -10.13 -9.80 8.79
N LEU A 134 -10.89 -10.59 9.53
CA LEU A 134 -12.06 -11.29 9.01
C LEU A 134 -13.24 -10.35 8.82
N THR A 135 -13.39 -9.32 9.66
CA THR A 135 -14.37 -8.26 9.43
C THR A 135 -14.13 -7.63 8.06
N GLU A 136 -12.92 -7.15 7.79
CA GLU A 136 -12.57 -6.55 6.49
C GLU A 136 -12.68 -7.55 5.33
N GLY A 137 -12.35 -8.83 5.54
CA GLY A 137 -12.56 -9.87 4.53
C GLY A 137 -14.04 -10.07 4.17
N VAL A 138 -14.94 -10.08 5.16
CA VAL A 138 -16.39 -10.15 4.91
C VAL A 138 -16.83 -8.91 4.14
N LYS A 139 -16.33 -7.73 4.53
CA LYS A 139 -16.62 -6.48 3.83
C LYS A 139 -16.26 -6.56 2.37
N HIS A 140 -15.05 -7.03 2.06
CA HIS A 140 -14.57 -7.16 0.70
C HIS A 140 -15.41 -8.15 -0.12
N LEU A 141 -15.76 -9.31 0.45
CA LEU A 141 -16.62 -10.28 -0.22
C LEU A 141 -18.02 -9.73 -0.51
N LEU A 142 -18.63 -9.02 0.45
CA LEU A 142 -19.99 -8.49 0.33
C LEU A 142 -20.09 -7.19 -0.48
N HIS A 143 -19.03 -6.38 -0.63
CA HIS A 143 -19.05 -5.20 -1.50
C HIS A 143 -19.31 -5.53 -2.97
N SER A 144 -19.06 -6.78 -3.39
CA SER A 144 -19.38 -7.27 -4.74
C SER A 144 -20.87 -7.56 -4.96
N GLN A 145 -21.69 -7.56 -3.90
CA GLN A 145 -23.13 -7.83 -3.94
C GLN A 145 -23.89 -6.65 -3.32
N GLU A 146 -25.14 -6.43 -3.75
CA GLU A 146 -25.94 -5.20 -3.50
C GLU A 146 -25.91 -4.66 -2.06
N ARG A 147 -26.09 -3.33 -1.90
CA ARG A 147 -25.98 -2.58 -0.62
C ARG A 147 -26.86 -3.10 0.54
N ASP A 148 -27.83 -3.97 0.30
CA ASP A 148 -28.77 -4.48 1.31
C ASP A 148 -28.24 -5.71 2.10
N VAL A 149 -27.15 -6.35 1.65
CA VAL A 149 -26.61 -7.57 2.28
C VAL A 149 -25.84 -7.27 3.58
N TRP A 150 -25.37 -6.03 3.76
CA TRP A 150 -24.63 -5.56 4.94
C TRP A 150 -25.42 -5.68 6.24
N GLY A 151 -26.74 -5.54 6.17
CA GLY A 151 -27.64 -5.70 7.31
C GLY A 151 -27.56 -7.09 7.93
N HIS A 152 -27.05 -8.09 7.21
CA HIS A 152 -27.01 -9.49 7.64
C HIS A 152 -25.68 -9.91 8.30
N PHE A 153 -24.68 -9.04 8.45
CA PHE A 153 -23.44 -9.38 9.15
C PHE A 153 -23.38 -8.79 10.57
N GLY A 154 -23.28 -9.66 11.58
CA GLY A 154 -23.32 -9.31 13.01
C GLY A 154 -21.96 -9.12 13.67
N GLY A 155 -20.86 -9.39 12.98
CA GLY A 155 -19.49 -9.20 13.46
C GLY A 155 -18.70 -10.51 13.69
N VAL A 156 -17.49 -10.35 14.23
CA VAL A 156 -16.54 -11.44 14.52
C VAL A 156 -16.21 -11.44 16.01
N ALA A 157 -16.12 -12.62 16.62
CA ALA A 157 -15.67 -12.78 18.00
C ALA A 157 -14.50 -13.79 18.08
N ALA A 158 -13.40 -13.39 18.70
CA ALA A 158 -12.25 -14.24 18.95
C ALA A 158 -12.36 -14.98 20.31
N SER A 159 -12.11 -16.28 20.31
CA SER A 159 -12.12 -17.14 21.50
C SER A 159 -10.82 -17.09 22.31
N GLY A 160 -9.68 -16.83 21.67
CA GLY A 160 -8.35 -16.94 22.25
C GLY A 160 -7.83 -18.38 22.36
N VAL A 161 -8.46 -19.33 21.65
CA VAL A 161 -8.06 -20.75 21.67
C VAL A 161 -6.70 -20.93 20.99
N SER A 162 -5.78 -21.62 21.67
CA SER A 162 -4.48 -22.08 21.19
C SER A 162 -4.45 -23.61 21.05
N LEU A 163 -3.49 -24.14 20.30
CA LEU A 163 -3.26 -25.58 20.16
C LEU A 163 -2.81 -26.24 21.48
N ASP A 164 -2.29 -25.46 22.43
CA ASP A 164 -1.80 -25.94 23.72
C ASP A 164 -2.87 -25.94 24.82
N ASP A 165 -4.08 -25.43 24.53
CA ASP A 165 -5.15 -25.33 25.53
C ASP A 165 -5.68 -26.72 25.90
N SER A 166 -5.94 -26.95 27.19
CA SER A 166 -6.70 -28.11 27.62
C SER A 166 -8.14 -28.06 27.08
N LYS A 167 -8.79 -29.23 26.96
CA LYS A 167 -10.19 -29.31 26.50
C LYS A 167 -11.13 -28.42 27.31
N PHE A 168 -10.87 -28.26 28.61
CA PHE A 168 -11.66 -27.40 29.49
C PHE A 168 -11.42 -25.90 29.18
N GLU A 169 -10.17 -25.47 29.05
CA GLU A 169 -9.84 -24.08 28.70
C GLU A 169 -10.38 -23.69 27.33
N ALA A 170 -10.21 -24.57 26.33
CA ALA A 170 -10.74 -24.37 24.99
C ALA A 170 -12.27 -24.24 25.01
N LYS A 171 -12.97 -25.11 25.76
CA LYS A 171 -14.42 -25.02 25.93
C LYS A 171 -14.84 -23.68 26.53
N THR A 172 -14.24 -23.27 27.65
CA THR A 172 -14.57 -22.00 28.31
C THR A 172 -14.37 -20.80 27.37
N LYS A 173 -13.24 -20.75 26.68
CA LYS A 173 -12.89 -19.70 25.70
C LYS A 173 -13.88 -19.61 24.54
N VAL A 174 -14.25 -20.76 23.97
CA VAL A 174 -15.26 -20.86 22.89
C VAL A 174 -16.63 -20.38 23.38
N MET A 175 -17.04 -20.82 24.56
CA MET A 175 -18.33 -20.43 25.12
C MET A 175 -18.42 -18.93 25.41
N GLU A 176 -17.37 -18.34 25.98
CA GLU A 176 -17.34 -16.91 26.29
C GLU A 176 -17.40 -16.05 25.02
N ALA A 177 -16.62 -16.39 24.00
CA ALA A 177 -16.66 -15.67 22.73
C ALA A 177 -17.99 -15.83 21.99
N THR A 178 -18.57 -17.04 22.02
CA THR A 178 -19.91 -17.28 21.46
C THR A 178 -20.96 -16.46 22.19
N TYR A 179 -20.92 -16.40 23.52
CA TYR A 179 -21.83 -15.57 24.32
C TYR A 179 -21.73 -14.08 23.92
N ARG A 180 -20.51 -13.54 23.80
CA ARG A 180 -20.30 -12.15 23.36
C ARG A 180 -20.87 -11.89 21.97
N LEU A 181 -20.75 -12.86 21.07
CA LEU A 181 -21.24 -12.77 19.71
C LEU A 181 -22.78 -12.73 19.68
N VAL A 182 -23.46 -13.64 20.38
CA VAL A 182 -24.92 -13.81 20.23
C VAL A 182 -25.77 -12.99 21.20
N ARG A 183 -25.21 -12.41 22.28
CA ARG A 183 -25.98 -11.75 23.36
C ARG A 183 -27.00 -10.68 22.91
N ASN A 184 -26.80 -10.05 21.75
CA ASN A 184 -27.70 -9.03 21.22
C ASN A 184 -28.97 -9.63 20.58
N GLY A 185 -29.05 -10.95 20.42
CA GLY A 185 -30.22 -11.67 19.91
C GLY A 185 -30.45 -11.56 18.40
N THR A 186 -29.59 -10.85 17.66
CA THR A 186 -29.72 -10.67 16.20
C THR A 186 -29.03 -11.78 15.39
N ILE A 187 -28.05 -12.46 15.97
CA ILE A 187 -27.27 -13.49 15.28
C ILE A 187 -27.97 -14.85 15.36
N ASN A 188 -28.39 -15.39 14.22
CA ASN A 188 -29.03 -16.71 14.11
C ASN A 188 -28.21 -17.71 13.29
N VAL A 189 -27.07 -17.30 12.75
CA VAL A 189 -26.13 -18.17 12.04
C VAL A 189 -24.71 -17.87 12.54
N ILE A 190 -23.91 -18.90 12.86
CA ILE A 190 -22.51 -18.75 13.27
C ILE A 190 -21.63 -19.54 12.30
N CYS A 191 -20.67 -18.87 11.68
CA CYS A 191 -19.62 -19.55 10.93
C CYS A 191 -18.43 -19.84 11.84
N ILE A 192 -17.95 -21.07 11.81
CA ILE A 192 -16.68 -21.44 12.47
C ILE A 192 -15.52 -20.90 11.64
N GLY A 193 -14.75 -19.99 12.21
CA GLY A 193 -13.73 -19.19 11.54
C GLY A 193 -12.30 -19.56 11.90
N GLY A 194 -11.86 -20.71 11.42
CA GLY A 194 -10.53 -21.27 11.60
C GLY A 194 -10.57 -22.79 11.76
N VAL A 195 -9.70 -23.50 11.05
CA VAL A 195 -9.67 -24.99 11.04
C VAL A 195 -9.38 -25.62 12.40
N ILE A 196 -8.78 -24.85 13.31
CA ILE A 196 -8.49 -25.25 14.70
C ILE A 196 -9.79 -25.40 15.52
N LEU A 197 -10.86 -24.70 15.16
CA LEU A 197 -12.14 -24.73 15.88
C LEU A 197 -13.08 -25.84 15.40
N SER A 198 -12.69 -26.61 14.38
CA SER A 198 -13.47 -27.76 13.90
C SER A 198 -13.61 -28.81 15.01
N GLY A 199 -14.82 -29.34 15.22
CA GLY A 199 -15.17 -30.27 16.29
C GLY A 199 -15.62 -29.63 17.61
N MET A 200 -15.63 -28.30 17.72
CA MET A 200 -16.01 -27.56 18.94
C MET A 200 -17.48 -27.10 18.97
N GLU A 201 -18.32 -27.62 18.10
CA GLU A 201 -19.58 -26.97 17.73
C GLU A 201 -20.69 -27.28 18.72
N SER A 202 -20.57 -28.40 19.44
CA SER A 202 -21.38 -28.68 20.64
C SER A 202 -21.24 -27.58 21.70
N TRP A 203 -20.05 -26.99 21.86
CA TRP A 203 -19.82 -25.91 22.82
C TRP A 203 -20.39 -24.58 22.35
N VAL A 204 -20.42 -24.35 21.04
CA VAL A 204 -21.09 -23.20 20.43
C VAL A 204 -22.60 -23.28 20.65
N HIS A 205 -23.21 -24.45 20.43
CA HIS A 205 -24.63 -24.69 20.70
C HIS A 205 -24.98 -24.51 22.18
N GLU A 206 -24.17 -25.07 23.09
CA GLU A 206 -24.32 -24.90 24.54
C GLU A 206 -24.28 -23.43 24.95
N ALA A 207 -23.33 -22.65 24.40
CA ALA A 207 -23.24 -21.22 24.66
C ALA A 207 -24.42 -20.41 24.07
N CYS A 208 -24.96 -20.82 22.92
CA CYS A 208 -26.16 -20.21 22.35
C CYS A 208 -27.39 -20.43 23.23
N GLU A 209 -27.59 -21.65 23.74
CA GLU A 209 -28.66 -21.95 24.70
C GLU A 209 -28.50 -21.15 26.01
N ALA A 210 -27.27 -21.03 26.52
CA ALA A 210 -26.98 -20.25 27.71
C ALA A 210 -27.23 -18.74 27.52
N ALA A 211 -26.91 -18.18 26.35
CA ALA A 211 -27.03 -16.76 26.08
C ALA A 211 -28.44 -16.30 25.68
N LEU A 212 -29.16 -17.13 24.89
CA LEU A 212 -30.45 -16.76 24.28
C LEU A 212 -31.64 -17.50 24.90
N GLY A 213 -31.40 -18.44 25.80
CA GLY A 213 -32.40 -19.39 26.30
C GLY A 213 -32.57 -20.62 25.39
N PRO A 214 -33.17 -21.71 25.88
CA PRO A 214 -33.20 -23.00 25.20
C PRO A 214 -33.94 -22.97 23.85
N GLU A 215 -35.03 -22.19 23.74
CA GLU A 215 -35.80 -22.12 22.50
C GLU A 215 -35.08 -21.35 21.38
N LYS A 216 -34.50 -20.18 21.68
CA LYS A 216 -33.80 -19.35 20.69
C LYS A 216 -32.39 -19.87 20.41
N GLY A 217 -31.70 -20.39 21.43
CA GLY A 217 -30.36 -20.97 21.29
C GLY A 217 -30.33 -22.16 20.35
N ARG A 218 -31.32 -23.08 20.44
CA ARG A 218 -31.44 -24.24 19.54
C ARG A 218 -31.75 -23.89 18.09
N GLN A 219 -32.21 -22.67 17.84
CA GLN A 219 -32.50 -22.19 16.48
C GLN A 219 -31.27 -21.58 15.81
N VAL A 220 -30.17 -21.34 16.55
CA VAL A 220 -28.92 -20.85 15.98
C VAL A 220 -28.29 -21.95 15.13
N LYS A 221 -28.01 -21.63 13.86
CA LYS A 221 -27.41 -22.55 12.90
C LYS A 221 -25.89 -22.37 12.92
N VAL A 222 -25.14 -23.46 13.05
CA VAL A 222 -23.67 -23.42 12.97
C VAL A 222 -23.23 -23.97 11.61
N VAL A 223 -22.42 -23.20 10.89
CA VAL A 223 -21.88 -23.51 9.56
C VAL A 223 -20.43 -23.94 9.69
N ASP A 224 -20.12 -25.16 9.23
CA ASP A 224 -18.74 -25.63 9.10
C ASP A 224 -18.13 -25.11 7.80
N GLN A 225 -16.98 -24.43 7.92
CA GLN A 225 -16.24 -23.82 6.81
C GLN A 225 -15.71 -24.82 5.76
N LEU A 226 -15.25 -26.00 6.20
CA LEU A 226 -14.64 -27.02 5.34
C LEU A 226 -15.73 -27.77 4.58
N LEU A 227 -16.84 -28.09 5.25
CA LEU A 227 -18.01 -28.71 4.63
C LEU A 227 -18.68 -27.74 3.64
N ALA A 228 -18.83 -26.46 4.00
CA ALA A 228 -19.31 -25.43 3.07
C ALA A 228 -18.40 -25.35 1.83
N GLY A 229 -17.07 -25.36 2.04
CA GLY A 229 -16.08 -25.33 0.97
C GLY A 229 -16.16 -26.51 0.02
N ILE A 230 -16.14 -27.74 0.54
CA ILE A 230 -16.09 -28.95 -0.30
C ILE A 230 -17.39 -29.18 -1.07
N TRP A 231 -18.55 -28.93 -0.47
CA TRP A 231 -19.84 -29.05 -1.16
C TRP A 231 -20.04 -27.96 -2.21
N THR A 232 -19.53 -26.74 -1.96
CA THR A 232 -19.51 -25.68 -2.98
C THR A 232 -18.62 -26.07 -4.16
N LEU A 233 -17.46 -26.68 -3.90
CA LEU A 233 -16.54 -27.13 -4.93
C LEU A 233 -17.11 -28.31 -5.75
N ASP A 234 -17.67 -29.32 -5.10
CA ASP A 234 -18.31 -30.47 -5.78
C ASP A 234 -19.48 -30.02 -6.65
N ALA A 235 -20.33 -29.10 -6.15
CA ALA A 235 -21.42 -28.52 -6.94
C ALA A 235 -20.91 -27.79 -8.19
N LYS A 236 -19.83 -27.01 -8.07
CA LYS A 236 -19.19 -26.32 -9.21
C LYS A 236 -18.62 -27.31 -10.24
N LEU A 237 -17.93 -28.36 -9.78
CA LEU A 237 -17.36 -29.39 -10.67
C LEU A 237 -18.42 -30.14 -11.46
N ARG A 238 -19.61 -30.32 -10.89
CA ARG A 238 -20.73 -31.02 -11.53
C ARG A 238 -21.70 -30.10 -12.27
N HIS A 239 -21.35 -28.82 -12.44
CA HIS A 239 -22.22 -27.79 -13.03
C HIS A 239 -23.63 -27.75 -12.41
N GLY A 240 -23.72 -27.96 -11.10
CA GLY A 240 -24.97 -28.01 -10.34
C GLY A 240 -25.03 -26.98 -9.22
N GLN A 241 -26.15 -26.98 -8.49
CA GLN A 241 -26.28 -26.28 -7.21
C GLN A 241 -26.15 -27.28 -6.07
N ILE A 242 -25.75 -26.81 -4.88
CA ILE A 242 -25.72 -27.62 -3.65
C ILE A 242 -27.14 -28.15 -3.39
N LYS A 243 -27.30 -29.47 -3.37
CA LYS A 243 -28.60 -30.12 -3.19
C LYS A 243 -29.13 -29.85 -1.77
N SER A 244 -30.45 -29.91 -1.60
CA SER A 244 -31.09 -29.73 -0.30
C SER A 244 -30.61 -30.74 0.75
N SER A 245 -30.31 -31.98 0.34
CA SER A 245 -29.69 -33.01 1.20
C SER A 245 -28.30 -32.63 1.71
N ASP A 246 -27.53 -31.91 0.90
CA ASP A 246 -26.13 -31.56 1.16
C ASP A 246 -26.05 -30.25 1.96
N ARG A 247 -27.06 -29.38 1.85
CA ARG A 247 -27.20 -28.21 2.75
C ARG A 247 -27.36 -28.61 4.21
N ALA A 248 -27.99 -29.76 4.47
CA ALA A 248 -28.14 -30.29 5.81
C ALA A 248 -26.81 -30.78 6.41
N SER A 249 -25.83 -31.18 5.58
CA SER A 249 -24.49 -31.59 6.06
C SER A 249 -23.53 -30.41 6.23
N ILE A 250 -23.79 -29.26 5.58
CA ILE A 250 -23.10 -27.99 5.86
C ILE A 250 -23.47 -27.44 7.25
N LEU A 251 -24.70 -27.71 7.68
CA LEU A 251 -25.22 -27.35 8.99
C LEU A 251 -24.85 -28.40 10.03
N ILE A 252 -24.37 -27.94 11.18
CA ILE A 252 -24.08 -28.83 12.30
C ILE A 252 -25.35 -28.93 13.15
N SER A 253 -26.11 -30.02 12.94
CA SER A 253 -27.37 -30.24 13.63
C SER A 253 -27.14 -30.49 15.13
N GLY A 254 -27.71 -29.64 15.98
CA GLY A 254 -27.72 -29.83 17.44
C GLY A 254 -28.54 -31.05 17.93
N LEU A 255 -29.02 -31.92 17.04
CA LEU A 255 -29.98 -33.00 17.32
C LEU A 255 -29.42 -34.42 17.06
N SER A 256 -28.11 -34.60 16.95
CA SER A 256 -27.53 -35.93 16.66
C SER A 256 -26.24 -36.22 17.42
N LEU A 257 -26.24 -36.05 18.75
CA LEU A 257 -25.21 -36.61 19.63
C LEU A 257 -25.84 -37.27 20.86
N SER A 258 -26.67 -38.27 20.60
CA SER A 258 -26.95 -39.36 21.52
C SER A 258 -26.77 -40.69 20.79
N ARG A 259 -25.51 -41.15 20.71
CA ARG A 259 -25.11 -42.56 20.78
C ARG A 259 -23.60 -42.72 20.59
N ASP A 260 -23.03 -43.33 21.61
CA ASP A 260 -21.86 -44.20 21.58
C ASP A 260 -20.50 -43.58 21.21
N LEU A 261 -19.71 -43.30 22.26
CA LEU A 261 -18.43 -43.96 22.49
C LEU A 261 -18.05 -43.82 23.97
N ASN A 262 -18.54 -44.77 24.76
CA ASN A 262 -17.92 -45.15 26.03
C ASN A 262 -16.55 -45.75 25.72
N THR A 263 -15.48 -45.09 26.14
CA THR A 263 -14.25 -45.73 26.61
C THR A 263 -13.49 -44.73 27.47
N THR A 264 -13.70 -44.81 28.79
CA THR A 264 -12.78 -44.27 29.80
C THR A 264 -11.51 -45.12 29.84
N PRO A 265 -10.37 -44.56 30.29
CA PRO A 265 -9.94 -44.86 31.66
C PRO A 265 -9.24 -43.61 32.32
N PRO A 266 -8.63 -43.69 33.52
CA PRO A 266 -9.24 -43.18 34.74
C PRO A 266 -8.40 -42.10 35.42
N TYR A 267 -9.00 -41.12 36.12
CA TYR A 267 -8.49 -40.74 37.44
C TYR A 267 -9.48 -39.91 38.27
N ASN A 268 -9.41 -40.16 39.56
CA ASN A 268 -10.32 -39.81 40.64
C ASN A 268 -10.36 -38.32 41.02
N ALA A 269 -11.50 -37.93 41.61
CA ALA A 269 -11.65 -37.11 42.83
C ALA A 269 -11.11 -35.66 42.78
N THR A 270 -11.77 -34.62 43.28
CA THR A 270 -12.85 -34.52 44.26
C THR A 270 -13.39 -33.09 44.22
N THR A 271 -14.64 -32.97 44.65
CA THR A 271 -15.38 -31.80 45.11
C THR A 271 -14.55 -30.72 45.80
N ASP A 272 -14.91 -29.45 45.60
CA ASP A 272 -15.55 -28.69 46.68
C ASP A 272 -16.31 -27.46 46.16
N ALA A 273 -17.50 -27.32 46.71
CA ALA A 273 -18.44 -26.24 46.54
C ALA A 273 -18.39 -25.31 47.75
N SER A 274 -18.68 -24.02 47.57
CA SER A 274 -19.58 -23.23 48.45
C SER A 274 -19.51 -21.73 48.13
N GLY A 275 -20.66 -21.06 48.18
CA GLY A 275 -20.73 -19.65 48.55
C GLY A 275 -21.56 -18.71 47.67
N ASP A 276 -22.88 -18.86 47.71
CA ASP A 276 -23.90 -17.81 47.46
C ASP A 276 -23.88 -16.75 48.60
N PRO A 277 -24.70 -15.67 48.62
CA PRO A 277 -24.99 -14.61 47.62
C PRO A 277 -25.07 -13.20 48.29
N LEU A 278 -25.33 -12.10 47.57
CA LEU A 278 -26.21 -10.97 48.02
C LEU A 278 -26.36 -9.81 47.01
N GLU A 279 -27.60 -9.63 46.61
CA GLU A 279 -28.40 -8.45 46.24
C GLU A 279 -27.82 -7.03 45.95
N SER A 280 -28.24 -6.56 44.77
CA SER A 280 -28.99 -5.32 44.49
C SER A 280 -28.27 -3.96 44.42
N LEU A 281 -28.42 -3.28 43.27
CA LEU A 281 -29.13 -1.98 43.20
C LEU A 281 -29.42 -1.57 41.75
N VAL A 282 -30.68 -1.24 41.52
CA VAL A 282 -31.30 -0.81 40.26
C VAL A 282 -31.11 0.70 40.08
N ILE A 283 -30.66 1.14 38.90
CA ILE A 283 -30.98 2.47 38.35
C ILE A 283 -31.26 2.31 36.85
N SER A 284 -32.51 2.54 36.46
CA SER A 284 -32.96 2.56 35.07
C SER A 284 -32.55 3.87 34.39
N THR A 285 -32.05 3.78 33.15
CA THR A 285 -31.89 4.93 32.25
C THR A 285 -32.77 4.70 31.03
N MET A 286 -33.62 5.69 30.74
CA MET A 286 -34.61 5.67 29.66
C MET A 286 -33.97 6.00 28.32
N GLU A 287 -34.36 5.26 27.28
CA GLU A 287 -33.94 5.42 25.89
C GLU A 287 -34.56 6.66 25.20
N ASP A 288 -33.75 7.33 24.39
CA ASP A 288 -34.07 8.54 23.63
C ASP A 288 -34.87 8.19 22.36
N SER A 289 -36.16 8.55 22.31
CA SER A 289 -37.00 8.46 21.12
C SER A 289 -37.23 9.84 20.48
N LYS A 290 -36.90 9.96 19.17
CA LYS A 290 -37.04 11.18 18.37
C LYS A 290 -38.51 11.46 18.04
N VAL A 291 -39.07 12.57 18.54
CA VAL A 291 -40.38 13.11 18.13
C VAL A 291 -40.21 14.38 17.28
N LYS A 292 -40.87 14.44 16.12
CA LYS A 292 -40.98 15.63 15.25
C LYS A 292 -42.09 16.57 15.77
N GLY A 293 -41.85 17.89 15.74
CA GLY A 293 -42.92 18.84 15.37
C GLY A 293 -43.38 19.97 16.31
N ARG A 294 -42.57 20.51 17.24
CA ARG A 294 -42.91 21.80 17.90
C ARG A 294 -41.74 22.79 17.88
N ARG A 295 -42.01 24.06 17.52
CA ARG A 295 -41.01 25.13 17.60
C ARG A 295 -40.64 25.42 19.07
N PRO A 296 -39.40 25.80 19.42
CA PRO A 296 -39.03 26.12 20.79
C PRO A 296 -39.84 27.31 21.36
N CYS A 297 -40.19 27.26 22.65
CA CYS A 297 -40.87 28.37 23.33
C CYS A 297 -39.97 29.62 23.40
N ASP A 298 -40.58 30.79 23.59
CA ASP A 298 -39.88 32.09 23.61
C ASP A 298 -38.79 32.12 24.69
N ASN A 299 -39.02 31.48 25.85
CA ASN A 299 -38.04 31.38 26.94
C ASN A 299 -36.81 30.55 26.55
N CYS A 300 -37.01 29.35 25.99
CA CYS A 300 -35.93 28.50 25.51
C CYS A 300 -35.20 29.11 24.30
N ARG A 301 -35.95 29.77 23.42
CA ARG A 301 -35.42 30.46 22.23
C ARG A 301 -34.56 31.68 22.59
N ARG A 302 -35.01 32.51 23.55
CA ARG A 302 -34.23 33.65 24.07
C ARG A 302 -32.92 33.20 24.71
N ARG A 303 -32.94 32.04 25.37
CA ARG A 303 -31.78 31.44 26.04
C ARG A 303 -30.93 30.52 25.17
N LYS A 304 -31.33 30.28 23.91
CA LYS A 304 -30.67 29.37 22.95
C LYS A 304 -30.45 27.95 23.51
N ILE A 305 -31.43 27.43 24.26
CA ILE A 305 -31.40 26.08 24.85
C ILE A 305 -32.50 25.19 24.25
N ARG A 306 -32.29 23.86 24.27
CA ARG A 306 -33.23 22.89 23.69
C ARG A 306 -34.54 22.86 24.49
N CYS A 307 -35.67 22.93 23.79
CA CYS A 307 -37.00 22.90 24.40
C CYS A 307 -37.56 21.47 24.30
N LEU A 308 -37.68 20.78 25.43
CA LEU A 308 -38.14 19.39 25.51
C LEU A 308 -39.46 19.30 26.27
N PHE A 309 -40.38 18.49 25.80
CA PHE A 309 -41.67 18.24 26.46
C PHE A 309 -41.69 16.85 27.07
N PRO A 310 -42.24 16.68 28.28
CA PRO A 310 -42.32 15.37 28.94
C PRO A 310 -43.36 14.43 28.31
N SER A 311 -44.34 14.95 27.57
CA SER A 311 -45.32 14.18 26.80
C SER A 311 -45.89 15.05 25.66
N GLU A 312 -46.57 14.44 24.68
CA GLU A 312 -47.19 15.19 23.56
C GLU A 312 -48.29 16.16 24.03
N ASP A 313 -49.00 15.83 25.12
CA ASP A 313 -50.08 16.64 25.69
C ASP A 313 -49.59 17.72 26.68
N ALA A 314 -48.28 17.75 26.98
CA ALA A 314 -47.74 18.70 27.93
C ALA A 314 -47.80 20.15 27.38
N VAL A 315 -48.39 21.05 28.15
CA VAL A 315 -48.52 22.49 27.83
C VAL A 315 -47.19 23.23 28.05
N ASN A 316 -46.43 22.82 29.08
CA ASN A 316 -45.13 23.39 29.42
C ASN A 316 -43.98 22.43 29.10
N CYS A 317 -42.89 22.98 28.59
CA CYS A 317 -41.64 22.23 28.41
C CYS A 317 -41.01 21.94 29.78
N VAL A 318 -40.20 20.87 29.86
CA VAL A 318 -39.53 20.41 31.09
C VAL A 318 -38.80 21.55 31.80
N LEU A 319 -38.16 22.44 31.04
CA LEU A 319 -37.34 23.52 31.56
C LEU A 319 -38.15 24.75 32.04
N CYS A 320 -39.31 24.98 31.45
CA CYS A 320 -40.25 25.99 31.92
C CYS A 320 -41.00 25.49 33.17
N MET A 321 -41.36 24.21 33.19
CA MET A 321 -41.99 23.53 34.32
C MET A 321 -41.07 23.45 35.54
N SER A 322 -39.80 23.09 35.38
CA SER A 322 -38.83 23.07 36.50
C SER A 322 -38.56 24.44 37.10
N ARG A 323 -38.87 25.52 36.37
CA ARG A 323 -38.70 26.90 36.82
C ARG A 323 -40.01 27.59 37.19
N ALA A 324 -41.13 26.86 37.22
CA ALA A 324 -42.47 27.40 37.45
C ALA A 324 -42.79 28.63 36.57
N THR A 325 -42.34 28.60 35.31
CA THR A 325 -42.57 29.66 34.32
C THR A 325 -43.37 29.10 33.16
N GLU A 326 -44.28 29.90 32.60
CA GLU A 326 -45.13 29.45 31.50
C GLU A 326 -44.38 29.42 30.15
N CYS A 327 -44.68 28.43 29.32
CA CYS A 327 -44.19 28.35 27.94
C CYS A 327 -44.99 29.30 27.02
N THR A 328 -44.37 30.39 26.59
CA THR A 328 -44.97 31.35 25.66
C THR A 328 -44.47 31.18 24.21
N TYR A 329 -45.31 31.53 23.23
CA TYR A 329 -45.02 31.43 21.78
C TYR A 329 -45.46 32.69 21.02
N VAL A 330 -45.41 33.84 21.67
CA VAL A 330 -45.93 35.11 21.14
C VAL A 330 -44.86 35.93 20.40
N GLN A 331 -43.57 35.60 20.53
CA GLN A 331 -42.48 36.38 19.91
C GLN A 331 -42.12 35.87 18.49
N GLY A 332 -42.25 36.77 17.50
CA GLY A 332 -41.79 36.52 16.13
C GLY A 332 -40.25 36.42 16.00
N PRO A 333 -39.71 35.87 14.90
CA PRO A 333 -38.27 35.88 14.63
C PRO A 333 -37.72 37.33 14.57
N PRO A 334 -36.53 37.61 15.17
CA PRO A 334 -36.00 38.97 15.18
C PRO A 334 -35.66 39.45 13.77
N ARG A 335 -36.18 40.62 13.37
CA ARG A 335 -35.84 41.29 12.11
C ARG A 335 -34.40 41.82 12.18
N LYS A 336 -33.52 41.39 11.27
CA LYS A 336 -32.19 42.01 11.08
C LYS A 336 -32.36 43.45 10.57
N LYS A 337 -31.91 44.44 11.34
CA LYS A 337 -31.76 45.83 10.87
C LYS A 337 -30.63 45.90 9.84
N ARG A 338 -30.90 46.55 8.71
CA ARG A 338 -29.95 46.87 7.64
C ARG A 338 -29.26 48.19 8.02
N ALA A 339 -27.93 48.23 8.08
CA ALA A 339 -27.16 49.46 8.24
C ALA A 339 -26.30 49.70 6.99
N LEU A 340 -26.24 50.98 6.59
CA LEU A 340 -25.55 51.52 5.41
C LEU A 340 -24.03 51.59 5.62
N SER A 341 -23.35 51.67 4.48
CA SER A 341 -21.90 51.61 4.18
C SER A 341 -20.96 52.55 4.94
N SER A 342 -19.74 52.05 5.22
CA SER A 342 -18.48 52.78 5.00
C SER A 342 -17.35 51.80 4.67
N GLU A 343 -16.61 52.10 3.60
CA GLU A 343 -15.42 51.39 3.13
C GLU A 343 -14.23 51.67 4.05
N ALA A 344 -13.84 50.69 4.86
CA ALA A 344 -12.52 50.48 5.47
C ALA A 344 -12.71 49.54 6.66
N ASP A 345 -12.71 48.23 6.41
CA ASP A 345 -12.48 47.14 7.38
C ASP A 345 -13.04 45.84 6.79
N LYS A 346 -12.26 45.19 5.92
CA LYS A 346 -12.51 43.82 5.45
C LYS A 346 -11.20 43.06 5.29
N VAL A 347 -10.55 42.78 6.42
CA VAL A 347 -9.68 41.62 6.59
C VAL A 347 -9.99 41.10 7.99
N LEU A 348 -10.22 39.79 8.13
CA LEU A 348 -10.56 39.08 9.38
C LEU A 348 -12.06 39.02 9.75
N ASP A 349 -12.84 38.22 9.03
CA ASP A 349 -13.76 37.22 9.65
C ASP A 349 -14.36 36.32 8.54
N SER A 350 -13.76 35.14 8.33
CA SER A 350 -14.31 34.12 7.43
C SER A 350 -14.31 32.75 8.10
N GLY A 351 -15.16 32.60 9.10
CA GLY A 351 -15.48 31.31 9.74
C GLY A 351 -16.96 30.94 9.59
N ARG A 352 -17.46 30.76 8.35
CA ARG A 352 -18.71 30.02 8.08
C ARG A 352 -18.83 29.66 6.60
N VAL A 353 -18.49 28.41 6.28
CA VAL A 353 -18.73 27.77 4.99
C VAL A 353 -20.23 27.79 4.68
N LYS A 354 -20.63 28.48 3.61
CA LYS A 354 -22.01 28.45 3.09
C LYS A 354 -22.20 27.14 2.32
N GLN A 355 -22.93 26.19 2.88
CA GLN A 355 -23.18 24.86 2.29
C GLN A 355 -24.08 24.83 1.03
N ASN A 356 -24.40 25.95 0.39
CA ASN A 356 -25.42 25.98 -0.68
C ASN A 356 -25.05 26.84 -1.91
N THR A 357 -23.78 26.87 -2.30
CA THR A 357 -23.39 27.39 -3.63
C THR A 357 -23.55 26.26 -4.65
N PRO A 358 -24.33 26.43 -5.74
CA PRO A 358 -24.43 25.41 -6.77
C PRO A 358 -23.04 25.14 -7.38
N VAL A 359 -22.64 23.87 -7.44
CA VAL A 359 -21.34 23.45 -7.99
C VAL A 359 -21.31 23.79 -9.47
N LEU A 360 -20.27 24.49 -9.92
CA LEU A 360 -20.11 24.83 -11.33
C LEU A 360 -19.89 23.57 -12.18
N ARG A 361 -20.70 23.40 -13.23
CA ARG A 361 -20.59 22.30 -14.20
C ARG A 361 -19.54 22.55 -15.27
N ASP A 362 -19.48 23.78 -15.78
CA ASP A 362 -18.54 24.20 -16.82
C ASP A 362 -17.92 25.55 -16.45
N TYR A 363 -16.60 25.57 -16.27
CA TYR A 363 -15.84 26.76 -15.88
C TYR A 363 -15.82 27.84 -16.97
N SER A 364 -16.15 27.52 -18.21
CA SER A 364 -16.34 28.50 -19.29
C SER A 364 -17.40 29.54 -18.94
N ASN A 365 -18.37 29.17 -18.10
CA ASN A 365 -19.48 30.04 -17.68
C ASN A 365 -19.15 30.96 -16.48
N LEU A 366 -17.90 30.93 -15.98
CA LEU A 366 -17.49 31.83 -14.90
C LEU A 366 -17.51 33.30 -15.37
N ALA A 367 -18.16 34.15 -14.58
CA ALA A 367 -18.15 35.59 -14.79
C ALA A 367 -16.78 36.19 -14.42
N GLY A 368 -16.26 37.10 -15.24
CA GLY A 368 -14.96 37.74 -15.04
C GLY A 368 -13.76 36.93 -15.53
N PRO A 369 -12.53 37.42 -15.33
CA PRO A 369 -11.30 36.68 -15.65
C PRO A 369 -11.13 35.52 -14.66
N SER A 370 -10.91 34.29 -15.16
CA SER A 370 -10.60 33.11 -14.34
C SER A 370 -9.60 32.23 -15.07
N LEU A 371 -8.65 31.66 -14.32
CA LEU A 371 -7.65 30.71 -14.84
C LEU A 371 -8.28 29.40 -15.32
N LEU A 372 -9.50 29.09 -14.90
CA LEU A 372 -10.18 27.81 -15.17
C LEU A 372 -10.87 27.75 -16.54
N LYS A 373 -10.85 28.85 -17.30
CA LYS A 373 -11.39 28.88 -18.66
C LYS A 373 -10.44 28.13 -19.59
N GLU A 374 -11.01 27.39 -20.56
CA GLU A 374 -10.28 26.70 -21.63
C GLU A 374 -9.32 25.59 -21.18
N THR A 375 -9.41 25.17 -19.91
CA THR A 375 -8.61 24.04 -19.41
C THR A 375 -9.04 22.72 -20.03
N LEU A 376 -8.07 21.84 -20.27
CA LEU A 376 -8.30 20.50 -20.80
C LEU A 376 -8.46 19.47 -19.67
N GLY A 377 -7.51 19.46 -18.72
CA GLY A 377 -7.44 18.43 -17.67
C GLY A 377 -8.10 18.81 -16.34
N HIS A 378 -8.51 20.06 -16.15
CA HIS A 378 -9.00 20.59 -14.87
C HIS A 378 -10.49 20.96 -14.83
N GLN A 379 -11.24 20.58 -15.87
CA GLN A 379 -12.70 20.68 -15.90
C GLN A 379 -13.32 19.78 -14.82
N ASN A 380 -14.35 20.26 -14.15
CA ASN A 380 -14.89 19.56 -12.98
C ASN A 380 -15.69 18.31 -13.37
N ARG A 381 -16.58 18.42 -14.38
CA ARG A 381 -17.58 17.40 -14.73
C ARG A 381 -17.39 16.85 -16.15
N GLN A 382 -16.13 16.79 -16.58
CA GLN A 382 -15.74 16.31 -17.88
C GLN A 382 -14.39 15.60 -17.74
N SER A 383 -14.27 14.43 -18.36
CA SER A 383 -13.02 13.67 -18.46
C SER A 383 -12.44 13.78 -19.88
N SER A 384 -11.13 13.62 -19.98
CA SER A 384 -10.38 13.68 -21.24
C SER A 384 -9.47 12.46 -21.37
N SER A 385 -9.49 11.78 -22.52
CA SER A 385 -8.52 10.73 -22.84
C SER A 385 -7.74 11.07 -24.10
N PHE A 386 -6.42 10.88 -24.05
CA PHE A 386 -5.52 11.04 -25.19
C PHE A 386 -5.76 9.93 -26.21
N ILE A 387 -5.69 10.30 -27.49
CA ILE A 387 -5.85 9.37 -28.61
C ILE A 387 -4.48 9.14 -29.24
N GLY A 388 -3.93 7.94 -29.06
CA GLY A 388 -2.67 7.55 -29.67
C GLY A 388 -2.77 7.35 -31.18
N VAL A 389 -1.67 7.54 -31.90
CA VAL A 389 -1.61 7.46 -33.37
C VAL A 389 -1.98 6.09 -33.94
N SER A 390 -1.88 5.03 -33.14
CA SER A 390 -2.23 3.66 -33.51
C SER A 390 -3.65 3.26 -33.10
N ALA A 391 -4.43 4.17 -32.51
CA ALA A 391 -5.82 3.90 -32.15
C ALA A 391 -6.73 3.89 -33.40
N ASP A 392 -7.97 3.44 -33.24
CA ASP A 392 -8.98 3.38 -34.32
C ASP A 392 -9.27 4.75 -34.98
N PHE A 393 -8.84 5.83 -34.32
CA PHE A 393 -8.97 7.20 -34.80
C PHE A 393 -7.63 7.73 -35.30
N ASP A 394 -7.43 7.68 -36.62
CA ASP A 394 -6.20 8.16 -37.27
C ASP A 394 -6.15 9.71 -37.30
N PRO A 395 -5.13 10.36 -36.70
CA PRO A 395 -4.97 11.80 -36.75
C PRO A 395 -4.95 12.40 -38.17
N ALA A 396 -4.53 11.65 -39.19
CA ALA A 396 -4.54 12.11 -40.58
C ALA A 396 -5.96 12.40 -41.09
N MET A 397 -6.99 11.75 -40.53
CA MET A 397 -8.39 12.02 -40.86
C MET A 397 -8.89 13.35 -40.29
N THR A 398 -8.22 13.89 -39.27
CA THR A 398 -8.68 15.08 -38.54
C THR A 398 -8.56 16.37 -39.35
N VAL A 399 -7.67 16.41 -40.35
CA VAL A 399 -7.47 17.59 -41.21
C VAL A 399 -8.78 18.01 -41.91
N PHE A 400 -9.69 17.06 -42.15
CA PHE A 400 -10.97 17.30 -42.83
C PHE A 400 -12.12 17.58 -41.87
N LEU A 401 -11.90 17.50 -40.55
CA LEU A 401 -12.95 17.72 -39.55
C LEU A 401 -13.12 19.20 -39.20
N PRO A 402 -14.36 19.68 -39.01
CA PRO A 402 -14.63 21.06 -38.66
C PRO A 402 -14.37 21.32 -37.16
N PHE A 403 -13.25 21.97 -36.85
CA PHE A 403 -12.93 22.42 -35.48
C PHE A 403 -13.36 23.87 -35.25
N ASN A 404 -13.95 24.15 -34.08
CA ASN A 404 -14.26 25.51 -33.65
C ASN A 404 -12.99 26.27 -33.16
N GLN A 405 -13.15 27.52 -32.71
CA GLN A 405 -12.04 28.33 -32.15
C GLN A 405 -11.41 27.70 -30.89
N LYS A 406 -12.20 26.93 -30.14
CA LYS A 406 -11.72 26.14 -29.00
C LYS A 406 -11.15 24.80 -29.45
N GLY A 407 -10.89 24.56 -30.74
CA GLY A 407 -10.37 23.30 -31.25
C GLY A 407 -11.27 22.09 -30.98
N GLU A 408 -12.58 22.25 -30.82
CA GLU A 408 -13.53 21.15 -30.61
C GLU A 408 -14.28 20.82 -31.90
N CYS A 409 -14.42 19.54 -32.22
CA CYS A 409 -15.20 19.04 -33.34
C CYS A 409 -16.54 18.49 -32.84
N LEU A 410 -17.61 19.24 -33.11
CA LEU A 410 -18.96 18.94 -32.63
C LEU A 410 -19.74 17.98 -33.55
N SER A 411 -19.17 17.57 -34.69
CA SER A 411 -19.83 16.68 -35.67
C SER A 411 -19.64 15.19 -35.38
N ILE A 412 -18.78 14.82 -34.42
CA ILE A 412 -18.58 13.43 -33.98
C ILE A 412 -19.64 13.09 -32.91
N GLN A 413 -20.15 11.86 -32.94
CA GLN A 413 -21.33 11.40 -32.18
C GLN A 413 -21.34 11.84 -30.70
N THR A 414 -22.40 12.56 -30.31
CA THR A 414 -22.72 12.86 -28.91
C THR A 414 -22.91 11.58 -28.10
N PRO A 415 -22.39 11.49 -26.85
CA PRO A 415 -22.02 12.61 -25.97
C PRO A 415 -20.53 12.99 -25.95
N ALA A 416 -19.65 12.31 -26.70
CA ALA A 416 -18.22 12.59 -26.69
C ALA A 416 -17.84 13.68 -27.71
N VAL A 417 -16.87 14.53 -27.37
CA VAL A 417 -16.38 15.63 -28.22
C VAL A 417 -14.91 15.45 -28.49
N LEU A 418 -14.52 15.43 -29.77
CA LEU A 418 -13.12 15.40 -30.16
C LEU A 418 -12.48 16.78 -29.97
N ARG A 419 -11.36 16.85 -29.25
CA ARG A 419 -10.60 18.07 -28.96
C ARG A 419 -9.21 18.04 -29.59
N ARG A 420 -9.02 18.96 -30.53
CA ARG A 420 -7.82 19.53 -31.16
C ARG A 420 -6.85 20.25 -30.23
N ALA A 421 -5.94 19.61 -29.49
CA ALA A 421 -5.00 20.34 -28.63
C ALA A 421 -3.89 21.04 -29.47
N CYS A 422 -3.24 20.31 -30.37
CA CYS A 422 -2.35 20.80 -31.43
C CYS A 422 -2.44 19.83 -32.63
N GLU A 423 -1.68 20.03 -33.71
CA GLU A 423 -1.78 19.19 -34.91
C GLU A 423 -1.52 17.69 -34.65
N SER A 424 -0.65 17.35 -33.69
CA SER A 424 -0.29 15.97 -33.36
C SER A 424 -1.04 15.41 -32.14
N ALA A 425 -1.71 16.25 -31.34
CA ALA A 425 -2.34 15.84 -30.09
C ALA A 425 -3.87 15.98 -30.10
N HIS A 426 -4.55 14.85 -29.95
CA HIS A 426 -6.00 14.73 -29.99
C HIS A 426 -6.53 14.08 -28.72
N PHE A 427 -7.70 14.56 -28.26
CA PHE A 427 -8.35 14.07 -27.05
C PHE A 427 -9.82 13.76 -27.30
N MET A 428 -10.31 12.69 -26.67
CA MET A 428 -11.73 12.42 -26.54
C MET A 428 -12.21 13.03 -25.22
N MET A 429 -13.10 14.02 -25.30
CA MET A 429 -13.73 14.65 -24.14
C MET A 429 -15.09 14.02 -23.89
N ARG A 430 -15.38 13.63 -22.65
CA ARG A 430 -16.66 13.03 -22.27
C ARG A 430 -17.24 13.76 -21.05
N PRO A 431 -18.49 14.24 -21.11
CA PRO A 431 -19.17 14.74 -19.91
C PRO A 431 -19.48 13.58 -18.95
N ASP A 432 -19.41 13.87 -17.65
CA ASP A 432 -19.76 12.92 -16.60
C ASP A 432 -21.30 12.75 -16.53
N SER A 433 -21.81 11.54 -16.28
CA SER A 433 -23.24 11.29 -16.06
C SER A 433 -23.69 11.81 -14.69
N GLU A 434 -24.99 12.04 -14.48
CA GLU A 434 -25.46 12.52 -13.18
C GLU A 434 -25.15 11.53 -12.04
N GLU A 435 -25.21 10.22 -12.30
CA GLU A 435 -24.86 9.18 -11.33
C GLU A 435 -23.37 9.25 -10.94
N GLU A 436 -22.47 9.43 -11.92
CA GLU A 436 -21.03 9.59 -11.68
C GLU A 436 -20.73 10.86 -10.87
N ILE A 437 -21.48 11.94 -11.12
CA ILE A 437 -21.37 13.22 -10.41
C ILE A 437 -21.79 13.07 -8.96
N ASP A 438 -22.94 12.43 -8.71
CA ASP A 438 -23.48 12.19 -7.37
C ASP A 438 -22.55 11.30 -6.54
N GLU A 439 -21.97 10.26 -7.16
CA GLU A 439 -20.98 9.40 -6.51
C GLU A 439 -19.70 10.19 -6.15
N GLU A 440 -19.18 11.03 -7.04
CA GLU A 440 -18.02 11.89 -6.74
C GLU A 440 -18.28 12.82 -5.56
N ILE A 441 -19.48 13.43 -5.51
CA ILE A 441 -19.89 14.32 -4.43
C ILE A 441 -20.01 13.55 -3.11
N ALA A 442 -20.61 12.35 -3.13
CA ALA A 442 -20.73 11.50 -1.95
C ALA A 442 -19.34 11.11 -1.39
N ASN A 443 -18.40 10.80 -2.28
CA ASN A 443 -17.01 10.52 -1.93
C ASN A 443 -16.28 11.74 -1.33
N LEU A 444 -16.47 12.93 -1.90
CA LEU A 444 -15.94 14.19 -1.35
C LEU A 444 -16.52 14.49 0.04
N ASP A 445 -17.82 14.30 0.22
CA ASP A 445 -18.48 14.49 1.51
C ASP A 445 -17.99 13.49 2.56
N ALA A 446 -17.71 12.25 2.16
CA ALA A 446 -17.12 11.24 3.03
C ALA A 446 -15.70 11.65 3.47
N VAL A 447 -14.85 12.10 2.53
CA VAL A 447 -13.50 12.62 2.83
C VAL A 447 -13.57 13.81 3.80
N GLU A 448 -14.40 14.81 3.51
CA GLU A 448 -14.54 16.00 4.34
C GLU A 448 -15.02 15.65 5.75
N LYS A 449 -16.01 14.75 5.86
CA LYS A 449 -16.57 14.33 7.14
C LYS A 449 -15.54 13.71 8.09
N MET A 450 -14.50 13.05 7.56
CA MET A 450 -13.47 12.39 8.39
C MET A 450 -12.53 13.39 9.07
N VAL A 451 -12.34 14.57 8.48
CA VAL A 451 -11.43 15.59 9.03
C VAL A 451 -12.15 16.83 9.55
N ALA A 452 -13.44 16.98 9.28
CA ALA A 452 -14.22 18.14 9.70
C ALA A 452 -14.12 18.34 11.24
N PRO A 453 -13.92 19.58 11.71
CA PRO A 453 -13.89 20.85 10.97
C PRO A 453 -12.49 21.30 10.50
N HIS A 454 -11.49 20.41 10.51
CA HIS A 454 -10.07 20.76 10.35
C HIS A 454 -9.58 20.90 8.90
N GLY A 455 -10.42 20.59 7.90
CA GLY A 455 -10.06 20.59 6.47
C GLY A 455 -9.25 21.81 6.01
N PRO A 456 -9.72 23.06 6.23
CA PRO A 456 -8.99 24.26 5.79
C PRO A 456 -7.57 24.38 6.36
N ALA A 457 -7.37 24.02 7.64
CA ALA A 457 -6.06 24.06 8.28
C ALA A 457 -5.11 22.97 7.75
N LEU A 458 -5.65 21.81 7.34
CA LEU A 458 -4.87 20.76 6.67
C LEU A 458 -4.41 21.18 5.27
N VAL A 459 -5.29 21.86 4.50
CA VAL A 459 -4.92 22.44 3.21
C VAL A 459 -3.78 23.44 3.36
N GLU A 460 -3.88 24.32 4.37
CA GLU A 460 -2.86 25.30 4.67
C GLU A 460 -1.50 24.65 5.00
N LEU A 461 -1.48 23.65 5.89
CA LEU A 461 -0.27 22.90 6.23
C LEU A 461 0.38 22.26 5.00
N TYR A 462 -0.41 21.64 4.13
CA TYR A 462 0.10 21.05 2.88
C TYR A 462 0.78 22.10 1.98
N PHE A 463 0.10 23.22 1.70
CA PHE A 463 0.64 24.25 0.80
C PHE A 463 1.80 25.05 1.41
N ARG A 464 1.96 25.01 2.72
CA ARG A 464 3.03 25.70 3.46
C ARG A 464 4.30 24.87 3.61
N ILE A 465 4.17 23.54 3.72
CA ILE A 465 5.29 22.66 4.10
C ILE A 465 5.66 21.68 2.99
N VAL A 466 4.67 21.05 2.32
CA VAL A 466 4.91 20.01 1.32
C VAL A 466 5.04 20.59 -0.08
N HIS A 467 4.05 21.39 -0.48
CA HIS A 467 3.95 21.95 -1.84
C HIS A 467 5.21 22.67 -2.32
N PRO A 468 5.93 23.47 -1.51
CA PRO A 468 7.17 24.12 -1.97
C PRO A 468 8.20 23.15 -2.56
N SER A 469 8.39 21.98 -1.93
CA SER A 469 9.37 20.97 -2.34
C SER A 469 8.80 19.90 -3.28
N PHE A 470 7.47 19.82 -3.43
CA PHE A 470 6.78 18.92 -4.35
C PHE A 470 5.61 19.64 -5.06
N PRO A 471 5.91 20.63 -5.93
CA PRO A 471 4.94 21.62 -6.40
C PRO A 471 4.07 21.13 -7.57
N ILE A 472 3.49 19.93 -7.47
CA ILE A 472 2.77 19.30 -8.59
C ILE A 472 1.31 19.77 -8.72
N ILE A 473 0.78 20.52 -7.75
CA ILE A 473 -0.59 21.06 -7.75
C ILE A 473 -0.54 22.58 -7.96
N HIS A 474 -1.41 23.16 -8.78
CA HIS A 474 -1.47 24.62 -8.89
C HIS A 474 -2.14 25.25 -7.66
N LYS A 475 -1.38 25.89 -6.76
CA LYS A 475 -1.87 26.42 -5.47
C LYS A 475 -3.07 27.35 -5.60
N LYS A 476 -2.97 28.40 -6.44
CA LYS A 476 -4.06 29.39 -6.59
C LYS A 476 -5.37 28.76 -7.09
N VAL A 477 -5.29 27.90 -8.11
CA VAL A 477 -6.43 27.14 -8.64
C VAL A 477 -7.05 26.23 -7.58
N PHE A 478 -6.25 25.48 -6.82
CA PHE A 478 -6.75 24.61 -5.76
C PHE A 478 -7.46 25.42 -4.67
N LEU A 479 -6.81 26.48 -4.18
CA LEU A 479 -7.35 27.33 -3.11
C LEU A 479 -8.61 28.09 -3.55
N GLU A 480 -8.69 28.54 -4.81
CA GLU A 480 -9.90 29.15 -5.37
C GLU A 480 -11.07 28.16 -5.36
N LYS A 481 -10.87 26.93 -5.87
CA LYS A 481 -11.88 25.87 -5.86
C LYS A 481 -12.32 25.53 -4.44
N HIS A 482 -11.36 25.22 -3.56
CA HIS A 482 -11.62 24.89 -2.16
C HIS A 482 -12.36 26.01 -1.42
N GLY A 483 -11.98 27.27 -1.66
CA GLY A 483 -12.60 28.45 -1.05
C GLY A 483 -14.06 28.67 -1.48
N ARG A 484 -14.43 28.26 -2.70
CA ARG A 484 -15.84 28.22 -3.13
C ARG A 484 -16.57 27.03 -2.50
N THR A 485 -16.01 25.83 -2.67
CA THR A 485 -16.49 24.58 -2.07
C THR A 485 -15.49 23.45 -2.32
N TYR A 486 -15.26 22.58 -1.33
CA TYR A 486 -14.45 21.37 -1.52
C TYR A 486 -15.02 20.43 -2.59
N ARG A 487 -16.33 20.54 -2.90
CA ARG A 487 -17.03 19.75 -3.94
C ARG A 487 -16.64 20.09 -5.39
N GLU A 488 -15.74 21.05 -5.60
CA GLU A 488 -15.14 21.37 -6.92
C GLU A 488 -13.77 20.70 -7.15
N LEU A 489 -13.27 19.97 -6.16
CA LEU A 489 -12.03 19.20 -6.21
C LEU A 489 -12.32 17.72 -6.49
N THR A 490 -11.30 16.93 -6.81
CA THR A 490 -11.46 15.47 -6.87
C THR A 490 -11.30 14.85 -5.48
N PRO A 491 -12.03 13.76 -5.16
CA PRO A 491 -11.93 13.11 -3.85
C PRO A 491 -10.51 12.68 -3.51
N ILE A 492 -9.77 12.20 -4.52
CA ILE A 492 -8.40 11.70 -4.36
C ILE A 492 -7.45 12.87 -4.07
N GLY A 493 -7.53 13.94 -4.87
CA GLY A 493 -6.70 15.13 -4.68
C GLY A 493 -6.91 15.78 -3.31
N LEU A 494 -8.16 15.94 -2.89
CA LEU A 494 -8.49 16.52 -1.59
C LEU A 494 -8.04 15.62 -0.43
N GLY A 495 -8.38 14.33 -0.50
CA GLY A 495 -8.03 13.37 0.55
C GLY A 495 -6.52 13.23 0.72
N ALA A 496 -5.76 13.18 -0.36
CA ALA A 496 -4.29 13.12 -0.32
C ALA A 496 -3.67 14.37 0.32
N VAL A 497 -4.19 15.57 -0.01
CA VAL A 497 -3.78 16.84 0.64
C VAL A 497 -4.06 16.81 2.14
N TYR A 498 -5.22 16.29 2.56
CA TYR A 498 -5.54 16.13 3.99
C TYR A 498 -4.62 15.14 4.69
N VAL A 499 -4.36 13.98 4.09
CA VAL A 499 -3.47 12.96 4.65
C VAL A 499 -2.06 13.52 4.88
N LEU A 500 -1.45 14.15 3.88
CA LEU A 500 -0.11 14.71 4.02
C LEU A 500 -0.09 15.94 4.92
N GLY A 501 -1.08 16.83 4.82
CA GLY A 501 -1.20 17.99 5.70
C GLY A 501 -1.25 17.59 7.18
N ALA A 502 -1.95 16.48 7.50
CA ALA A 502 -2.08 15.99 8.86
C ALA A 502 -0.77 15.42 9.44
N VAL A 503 0.24 15.10 8.62
CA VAL A 503 1.58 14.73 9.12
C VAL A 503 2.18 15.90 9.92
N TYR A 504 1.90 17.13 9.50
CA TYR A 504 2.41 18.36 10.10
C TYR A 504 1.42 19.02 11.07
N TRP A 505 0.51 18.23 11.65
CA TRP A 505 -0.52 18.69 12.59
C TRP A 505 0.02 19.59 13.71
N SER A 506 1.19 19.25 14.26
CA SER A 506 1.86 19.99 15.34
C SER A 506 2.33 21.39 14.93
N TYR A 507 2.54 21.65 13.63
CA TYR A 507 2.97 22.95 13.12
C TYR A 507 1.83 23.95 12.99
N SER A 508 0.57 23.53 13.16
CA SER A 508 -0.55 24.45 13.24
C SER A 508 -0.80 24.84 14.69
N GLN A 509 -0.78 26.14 14.97
CA GLN A 509 -1.07 26.68 16.31
C GLN A 509 -2.49 26.37 16.76
N THR A 510 -3.43 26.22 15.83
CA THR A 510 -4.84 25.92 16.12
C THR A 510 -5.10 24.42 16.29
N LEU A 511 -4.36 23.57 15.57
CA LEU A 511 -4.56 22.13 15.60
C LEU A 511 -3.72 21.43 16.66
N SER A 512 -2.52 21.93 16.99
CA SER A 512 -1.55 21.24 17.86
C SER A 512 -2.09 20.87 19.24
N SER A 513 -3.06 21.62 19.77
CA SER A 513 -3.72 21.33 21.05
C SER A 513 -4.93 20.40 20.94
N LEU A 514 -5.34 20.01 19.74
CA LEU A 514 -6.53 19.22 19.46
C LEU A 514 -6.15 17.76 19.13
N PRO A 515 -7.04 16.79 19.43
CA PRO A 515 -6.80 15.40 19.07
C PRO A 515 -6.79 15.24 17.54
N LYS A 516 -5.74 14.62 17.02
CA LYS A 516 -5.59 14.33 15.59
C LYS A 516 -6.60 13.24 15.15
N PRO A 517 -7.36 13.44 14.07
CA PRO A 517 -8.26 12.42 13.51
C PRO A 517 -7.52 11.14 13.08
N ASN A 518 -8.25 10.02 13.00
CA ASN A 518 -7.68 8.79 12.47
C ASN A 518 -7.46 8.91 10.95
N MET A 519 -6.21 9.16 10.55
CA MET A 519 -5.85 9.33 9.15
C MET A 519 -5.77 8.00 8.38
N VAL A 520 -5.64 6.85 9.06
CA VAL A 520 -5.50 5.53 8.41
C VAL A 520 -6.76 5.17 7.62
N ASP A 521 -7.94 5.46 8.17
CA ASP A 521 -9.20 5.18 7.48
C ASP A 521 -9.39 6.11 6.27
N LEU A 522 -8.92 7.35 6.36
CA LEU A 522 -8.92 8.27 5.22
C LEU A 522 -7.93 7.82 4.15
N GLU A 523 -6.72 7.39 4.52
CA GLU A 523 -5.74 6.80 3.60
C GLU A 523 -6.35 5.62 2.83
N ARG A 524 -7.02 4.68 3.54
CA ARG A 524 -7.68 3.52 2.93
C ARG A 524 -8.82 3.93 1.97
N LEU A 525 -9.64 4.90 2.37
CA LEU A 525 -10.72 5.42 1.55
C LEU A 525 -10.19 6.04 0.25
N VAL A 526 -9.16 6.89 0.35
CA VAL A 526 -8.54 7.56 -0.79
C VAL A 526 -7.87 6.56 -1.72
N LEU A 527 -7.17 5.57 -1.17
CA LEU A 527 -6.52 4.52 -1.95
C LEU A 527 -7.54 3.72 -2.77
N ARG A 528 -8.69 3.34 -2.16
CA ARG A 528 -9.76 2.65 -2.88
C ARG A 528 -10.28 3.47 -4.06
N MET A 529 -10.59 4.75 -3.83
CA MET A 529 -11.08 5.65 -4.88
C MET A 529 -10.07 5.82 -6.03
N LEU A 530 -8.76 5.81 -5.73
CA LEU A 530 -7.72 5.89 -6.75
C LEU A 530 -7.73 4.68 -7.70
N PHE A 531 -7.93 3.47 -7.17
CA PHE A 531 -8.09 2.27 -8.01
C PHE A 531 -9.37 2.31 -8.84
N GLU A 532 -10.45 2.89 -8.31
CA GLU A 532 -11.75 3.01 -9.00
C GLU A 532 -11.76 4.13 -10.07
N SER A 533 -10.80 5.06 -10.05
CA SER A 533 -10.78 6.25 -10.93
C SER A 533 -10.47 5.98 -12.41
N HIS A 534 -10.16 4.73 -12.79
CA HIS A 534 -9.66 4.39 -14.13
C HIS A 534 -10.65 4.67 -15.28
N THR A 535 -11.96 4.80 -15.00
CA THR A 535 -13.00 5.05 -16.02
C THR A 535 -13.11 6.52 -16.41
N ARG A 536 -12.62 7.44 -15.57
CA ARG A 536 -12.75 8.89 -15.77
C ARG A 536 -11.56 9.65 -15.18
N PRO A 537 -10.33 9.29 -15.60
CA PRO A 537 -9.15 9.87 -15.00
C PRO A 537 -9.09 11.39 -15.18
N LYS A 538 -8.70 12.10 -14.12
CA LYS A 538 -8.37 13.53 -14.15
C LYS A 538 -6.91 13.72 -13.74
N ILE A 539 -6.30 14.82 -14.16
CA ILE A 539 -4.93 15.16 -13.75
C ILE A 539 -4.81 15.26 -12.21
N SER A 540 -5.86 15.71 -11.54
CA SER A 540 -5.95 15.77 -10.08
C SER A 540 -5.88 14.39 -9.41
N ASP A 541 -6.24 13.32 -10.10
CA ASP A 541 -6.18 11.95 -9.57
C ASP A 541 -4.74 11.43 -9.64
N VAL A 542 -4.00 11.76 -10.70
CA VAL A 542 -2.53 11.53 -10.78
C VAL A 542 -1.82 12.33 -9.69
N GLN A 543 -2.14 13.61 -9.55
CA GLN A 543 -1.59 14.47 -8.49
C GLN A 543 -1.87 13.91 -7.10
N GLY A 544 -3.13 13.55 -6.83
CA GLY A 544 -3.55 12.97 -5.55
C GLY A 544 -2.89 11.62 -5.28
N GLY A 545 -2.77 10.75 -6.29
CA GLY A 545 -2.05 9.49 -6.17
C GLY A 545 -0.57 9.69 -5.85
N LEU A 546 0.13 10.58 -6.56
CA LEU A 546 1.53 10.90 -6.29
C LEU A 546 1.74 11.49 -4.89
N VAL A 547 0.85 12.37 -4.45
CA VAL A 547 0.87 12.94 -3.09
C VAL A 547 0.64 11.84 -2.06
N LEU A 548 -0.38 11.01 -2.23
CA LEU A 548 -0.70 9.93 -1.30
C LEU A 548 0.43 8.91 -1.18
N MET A 549 1.08 8.55 -2.30
CA MET A 549 2.21 7.62 -2.34
C MET A 549 3.48 8.14 -1.64
N GLN A 550 3.51 9.39 -1.17
CA GLN A 550 4.58 9.84 -0.27
C GLN A 550 4.45 9.24 1.14
N ARG A 551 3.31 8.63 1.48
CA ARG A 551 3.15 7.84 2.70
C ARG A 551 3.76 6.45 2.51
N PRO A 552 4.74 6.05 3.34
CA PRO A 552 5.41 4.75 3.21
C PRO A 552 4.46 3.55 3.17
N ASP A 553 3.40 3.58 3.97
CA ASP A 553 2.45 2.46 4.11
C ASP A 553 1.46 2.34 2.94
N VAL A 554 1.33 3.38 2.12
CA VAL A 554 0.43 3.41 0.96
C VAL A 554 1.18 3.09 -0.34
N ASN A 555 2.47 3.41 -0.40
CA ASN A 555 3.25 3.27 -1.62
C ASN A 555 3.47 1.81 -2.01
N SER A 556 3.23 1.48 -3.28
CA SER A 556 3.55 0.17 -3.83
C SER A 556 3.96 0.24 -5.31
N TRP A 557 4.66 -0.79 -5.76
CA TRP A 557 5.07 -0.89 -7.17
C TRP A 557 3.86 -0.97 -8.12
N ALA A 558 2.83 -1.73 -7.75
CA ALA A 558 1.59 -1.80 -8.53
C ALA A 558 0.88 -0.44 -8.63
N MET A 559 0.89 0.35 -7.56
CA MET A 559 0.34 1.69 -7.58
C MET A 559 1.06 2.61 -8.57
N THR A 560 2.38 2.49 -8.63
CA THR A 560 3.20 3.26 -9.59
C THR A 560 2.79 2.91 -11.02
N GLY A 561 2.63 1.63 -11.34
CA GLY A 561 2.12 1.19 -12.65
C GLY A 561 0.72 1.73 -12.98
N HIS A 562 -0.21 1.75 -12.00
CA HIS A 562 -1.55 2.33 -12.19
C HIS A 562 -1.49 3.83 -12.50
N VAL A 563 -0.69 4.59 -11.76
CA VAL A 563 -0.50 6.03 -11.97
C VAL A 563 0.16 6.31 -13.32
N VAL A 564 1.13 5.50 -13.75
CA VAL A 564 1.75 5.61 -15.09
C VAL A 564 0.71 5.38 -16.19
N SER A 565 -0.15 4.37 -16.06
CA SER A 565 -1.23 4.13 -17.03
C SER A 565 -2.23 5.29 -17.12
N ILE A 566 -2.64 5.86 -15.97
CA ILE A 566 -3.51 7.05 -15.95
C ILE A 566 -2.80 8.26 -16.60
N THR A 567 -1.51 8.41 -16.34
CA THR A 567 -0.67 9.49 -16.90
C THR A 567 -0.61 9.41 -18.43
N GLN A 568 -0.50 8.21 -18.97
CA GLN A 568 -0.54 7.96 -20.41
C GLN A 568 -1.92 8.26 -21.00
N ASN A 569 -2.99 7.80 -20.33
CA ASN A 569 -4.37 8.10 -20.73
C ASN A 569 -4.67 9.60 -20.78
N LEU A 570 -4.02 10.42 -19.95
CA LEU A 570 -4.19 11.87 -19.92
C LEU A 570 -3.25 12.64 -20.86
N GLY A 571 -2.38 11.94 -21.59
CA GLY A 571 -1.40 12.55 -22.50
C GLY A 571 -0.29 13.32 -21.79
N LEU A 572 -0.03 13.06 -20.50
CA LEU A 572 0.99 13.80 -19.73
C LEU A 572 2.43 13.49 -20.16
N HIS A 573 2.63 12.39 -20.89
CA HIS A 573 3.91 11.92 -21.42
C HIS A 573 4.30 12.57 -22.76
N ILE A 574 3.45 13.47 -23.29
CA ILE A 574 3.62 14.14 -24.58
C ILE A 574 3.99 15.60 -24.35
N ASP A 575 4.83 16.17 -25.20
CA ASP A 575 5.13 17.60 -25.16
C ASP A 575 3.84 18.41 -25.36
N CYS A 576 3.60 19.33 -24.43
CA CYS A 576 2.42 20.20 -24.43
C CYS A 576 2.74 21.65 -24.75
N SER A 577 3.95 21.96 -25.22
CA SER A 577 4.43 23.33 -25.46
C SER A 577 3.59 24.10 -26.47
N ASP A 578 3.07 23.44 -27.50
CA ASP A 578 2.27 24.02 -28.58
C ASP A 578 0.75 23.82 -28.40
N TRP A 579 0.32 23.19 -27.30
CA TRP A 579 -1.09 22.89 -27.08
C TRP A 579 -1.91 24.15 -26.82
N HIS A 580 -3.12 24.21 -27.39
CA HIS A 580 -4.11 25.25 -27.13
C HIS A 580 -4.79 25.05 -25.76
N VAL A 581 -4.02 25.27 -24.69
CA VAL A 581 -4.43 25.28 -23.28
C VAL A 581 -3.72 26.42 -22.54
N PRO A 582 -4.20 26.86 -21.35
CA PRO A 582 -3.55 27.93 -20.60
C PRO A 582 -2.09 27.62 -20.22
N ASP A 583 -1.22 28.64 -20.22
CA ASP A 583 0.21 28.51 -19.86
C ASP A 583 0.45 27.78 -18.54
N TRP A 584 -0.35 28.14 -17.52
CA TRP A 584 -0.24 27.55 -16.20
C TRP A 584 -0.57 26.05 -16.21
N GLU A 585 -1.48 25.59 -17.09
CA GLU A 585 -1.82 24.18 -17.23
C GLU A 585 -0.66 23.42 -17.89
N ARG A 586 0.01 24.01 -18.91
CA ARG A 586 1.22 23.43 -19.51
C ARG A 586 2.31 23.22 -18.46
N GLY A 587 2.57 24.24 -17.64
CA GLY A 587 3.54 24.14 -16.56
C GLY A 587 3.20 23.01 -15.57
N VAL A 588 1.94 22.90 -15.15
CA VAL A 588 1.48 21.83 -14.24
C VAL A 588 1.64 20.45 -14.88
N ARG A 589 1.24 20.28 -16.15
CA ARG A 589 1.38 19.01 -16.89
C ARG A 589 2.82 18.52 -16.90
N LYS A 590 3.78 19.40 -17.22
CA LYS A 590 5.22 19.07 -17.16
C LYS A 590 5.66 18.66 -15.76
N ARG A 591 5.30 19.42 -14.72
CA ARG A 591 5.68 19.10 -13.33
C ARG A 591 5.11 17.76 -12.86
N VAL A 592 3.84 17.48 -13.18
CA VAL A 592 3.20 16.21 -12.84
C VAL A 592 3.89 15.07 -13.59
N ALA A 593 4.15 15.22 -14.88
CA ALA A 593 4.85 14.20 -15.66
C ALA A 593 6.23 13.88 -15.07
N TRP A 594 7.05 14.90 -14.80
CA TRP A 594 8.35 14.70 -14.16
C TRP A 594 8.24 14.06 -12.77
N ALA A 595 7.20 14.36 -11.99
CA ALA A 595 6.96 13.68 -10.72
C ALA A 595 6.58 12.19 -10.89
N VAL A 596 5.83 11.83 -11.94
CA VAL A 596 5.57 10.42 -12.30
C VAL A 596 6.86 9.73 -12.71
N PHE A 597 7.72 10.40 -13.50
CA PHE A 597 9.02 9.89 -13.89
C PHE A 597 9.92 9.62 -12.66
N MET A 598 9.95 10.57 -11.71
CA MET A 598 10.63 10.39 -10.42
C MET A 598 10.06 9.20 -9.64
N GLN A 599 8.74 9.09 -9.51
CA GLN A 599 8.08 7.99 -8.82
C GLN A 599 8.48 6.63 -9.42
N ASP A 600 8.46 6.52 -10.75
CA ASP A 600 8.81 5.29 -11.47
C ASP A 600 10.29 4.90 -11.33
N LYS A 601 11.23 5.82 -11.60
CA LYS A 601 12.66 5.49 -11.58
C LYS A 601 13.20 5.24 -10.17
N TRP A 602 12.81 6.07 -9.20
CA TRP A 602 13.18 5.81 -7.80
C TRP A 602 12.47 4.56 -7.26
N GLY A 603 11.23 4.31 -7.67
CA GLY A 603 10.49 3.10 -7.34
C GLY A 603 11.19 1.85 -7.87
N ALA A 604 11.59 1.85 -9.14
CA ALA A 604 12.33 0.77 -9.78
C ALA A 604 13.61 0.44 -9.02
N LEU A 605 14.35 1.47 -8.60
CA LEU A 605 15.57 1.33 -7.79
C LEU A 605 15.28 0.69 -6.42
N VAL A 606 14.34 1.24 -5.65
CA VAL A 606 14.10 0.79 -4.25
C VAL A 606 13.39 -0.56 -4.15
N TYR A 607 12.52 -0.88 -5.12
CA TYR A 607 11.85 -2.18 -5.18
C TYR A 607 12.65 -3.25 -5.94
N GLY A 608 13.74 -2.86 -6.63
CA GLY A 608 14.52 -3.76 -7.47
C GLY A 608 13.68 -4.33 -8.63
N ARG A 609 12.90 -3.47 -9.30
CA ARG A 609 11.98 -3.84 -10.39
C ARG A 609 12.34 -3.10 -11.69
N PRO A 610 12.01 -3.66 -12.86
CA PRO A 610 12.11 -2.92 -14.12
C PRO A 610 11.17 -1.71 -14.10
N SER A 611 11.63 -0.56 -14.60
CA SER A 611 10.83 0.66 -14.75
C SER A 611 9.63 0.45 -15.69
N HIS A 612 8.50 1.10 -15.39
CA HIS A 612 7.31 1.09 -16.26
C HIS A 612 7.45 2.05 -17.44
N ILE A 613 8.24 3.11 -17.30
CA ILE A 613 8.40 4.16 -18.33
C ILE A 613 9.56 3.82 -19.26
N SER A 614 9.24 3.63 -20.54
CA SER A 614 10.21 3.62 -21.64
C SER A 614 10.49 5.06 -22.09
N LEU A 615 11.78 5.43 -22.17
CA LEU A 615 12.20 6.76 -22.60
C LEU A 615 11.79 7.08 -24.06
N ASP A 616 11.73 6.06 -24.93
CA ASP A 616 11.27 6.23 -26.32
C ASP A 616 9.80 6.67 -26.42
N ASN A 617 9.04 6.55 -25.32
CA ASN A 617 7.63 6.91 -25.25
C ASN A 617 7.39 8.03 -24.20
N TRP A 618 8.41 8.84 -23.92
CA TRP A 618 8.34 9.90 -22.92
C TRP A 618 8.94 11.20 -23.46
N ASP A 619 8.09 12.03 -24.06
CA ASP A 619 8.46 13.23 -24.82
C ASP A 619 8.22 14.52 -24.01
N VAL A 620 8.62 14.52 -22.74
CA VAL A 620 8.39 15.67 -21.85
C VAL A 620 9.64 16.54 -21.76
N LEU A 621 9.52 17.81 -22.15
CA LEU A 621 10.64 18.75 -22.11
C LEU A 621 11.14 19.06 -20.68
N PRO A 622 12.42 19.44 -20.52
CA PRO A 622 12.97 19.88 -19.24
C PRO A 622 12.20 21.05 -18.62
N LEU A 623 12.17 21.08 -17.29
CA LEU A 623 11.51 22.14 -16.53
C LEU A 623 12.27 23.48 -16.65
N VAL A 624 11.51 24.56 -16.79
CA VAL A 624 12.01 25.95 -16.77
C VAL A 624 11.31 26.76 -15.69
N ASP A 625 11.89 27.90 -15.31
CA ASP A 625 11.34 28.76 -14.24
C ASP A 625 9.88 29.16 -14.48
N SER A 626 9.50 29.44 -15.74
CA SER A 626 8.13 29.84 -16.10
C SER A 626 7.10 28.73 -15.92
N ASP A 627 7.52 27.47 -15.76
CA ASP A 627 6.58 26.40 -15.45
C ASP A 627 6.01 26.60 -14.04
N PHE A 628 6.74 27.24 -13.10
CA PHE A 628 6.32 27.41 -11.71
C PHE A 628 5.64 28.78 -11.47
N PRO A 629 4.37 28.81 -11.01
CA PRO A 629 3.66 30.08 -10.82
C PRO A 629 4.00 30.79 -9.51
N GLU A 630 4.49 30.08 -8.49
CA GLU A 630 4.88 30.66 -7.21
C GLU A 630 6.33 31.18 -7.22
N THR A 631 6.57 32.24 -6.45
CA THR A 631 7.87 32.90 -6.30
C THR A 631 8.22 33.05 -4.82
N ALA A 632 9.41 33.57 -4.51
CA ALA A 632 9.80 33.92 -3.14
C ALA A 632 8.82 34.90 -2.44
N ARG A 633 7.98 35.63 -3.20
CA ARG A 633 6.93 36.49 -2.61
C ARG A 633 5.75 35.71 -2.03
N ASP A 634 5.62 34.45 -2.39
CA ASP A 634 4.57 33.55 -1.92
C ASP A 634 5.01 32.73 -0.69
N ASP A 635 6.20 33.03 -0.14
CA ASP A 635 6.69 32.45 1.12
C ASP A 635 5.72 32.77 2.28
N ASN A 636 5.55 31.81 3.18
CA ASN A 636 4.77 31.99 4.40
C ASN A 636 5.71 32.21 5.58
N ASP A 637 5.47 33.23 6.41
CA ASP A 637 6.36 33.58 7.52
C ASP A 637 6.13 32.79 8.82
N GLU A 638 5.14 31.89 8.83
CA GLU A 638 4.90 31.03 9.97
C GLU A 638 6.01 30.01 10.21
N GLU A 639 6.15 29.61 11.47
CA GLU A 639 7.14 28.64 11.90
C GLU A 639 6.93 27.26 11.26
N GLY A 640 8.03 26.67 10.84
CA GLY A 640 8.03 25.40 10.14
C GLY A 640 7.67 25.51 8.66
N SER A 641 7.55 26.71 8.09
CA SER A 641 7.31 26.88 6.66
C SER A 641 8.54 26.47 5.84
N ALA A 642 8.31 25.93 4.64
CA ALA A 642 9.35 25.70 3.65
C ALA A 642 9.47 26.92 2.71
N GLU A 643 10.68 27.19 2.22
CA GLU A 643 10.96 28.28 1.28
C GLU A 643 10.61 27.87 -0.16
N VAL A 644 9.84 28.69 -0.87
CA VAL A 644 9.30 28.39 -2.20
C VAL A 644 10.42 28.26 -3.25
N GLU A 645 11.33 29.23 -3.33
CA GLU A 645 12.40 29.21 -4.34
C GLU A 645 13.36 28.03 -4.11
N LYS A 646 13.71 27.77 -2.84
CA LYS A 646 14.56 26.63 -2.46
C LYS A 646 13.90 25.29 -2.78
N GLY A 647 12.59 25.17 -2.52
CA GLY A 647 11.80 24.00 -2.84
C GLY A 647 11.69 23.75 -4.35
N LYS A 648 11.44 24.81 -5.14
CA LYS A 648 11.46 24.77 -6.62
C LYS A 648 12.80 24.25 -7.14
N GLN A 649 13.91 24.84 -6.69
CA GLN A 649 15.25 24.40 -7.08
C GLN A 649 15.51 22.94 -6.66
N THR A 650 15.05 22.53 -5.49
CA THR A 650 15.14 21.13 -5.03
C THR A 650 14.42 20.18 -5.98
N PHE A 651 13.19 20.51 -6.39
CA PHE A 651 12.40 19.70 -7.32
C PHE A 651 13.09 19.57 -8.70
N ILE A 652 13.58 20.68 -9.26
CA ILE A 652 14.32 20.68 -10.54
C ILE A 652 15.57 19.78 -10.44
N HIS A 653 16.37 19.93 -9.39
CA HIS A 653 17.60 19.13 -9.25
C HIS A 653 17.31 17.65 -8.96
N MET A 654 16.20 17.35 -8.27
CA MET A 654 15.70 15.98 -8.14
C MET A 654 15.36 15.37 -9.50
N VAL A 655 14.72 16.11 -10.41
CA VAL A 655 14.44 15.67 -11.78
C VAL A 655 15.74 15.36 -12.52
N LEU A 656 16.69 16.29 -12.53
CA LEU A 656 18.00 16.13 -13.19
C LEU A 656 18.78 14.92 -12.65
N LEU A 657 18.73 14.67 -11.33
CA LEU A 657 19.35 13.50 -10.74
C LEU A 657 18.63 12.21 -11.15
N THR A 658 17.31 12.24 -11.26
CA THR A 658 16.49 11.09 -11.66
C THR A 658 16.81 10.64 -13.08
N GLU A 659 17.11 11.56 -14.00
CA GLU A 659 17.59 11.22 -15.34
C GLU A 659 18.90 10.43 -15.29
N ILE A 660 19.86 10.82 -14.43
CA ILE A 660 21.11 10.06 -14.24
C ILE A 660 20.82 8.68 -13.64
N VAL A 661 19.85 8.59 -12.72
CA VAL A 661 19.42 7.30 -12.14
C VAL A 661 18.76 6.41 -13.18
N ALA A 662 17.96 6.96 -14.10
CA ALA A 662 17.36 6.20 -15.19
C ALA A 662 18.45 5.55 -16.07
N ASP A 663 19.44 6.33 -16.49
CA ASP A 663 20.56 5.83 -17.29
C ASP A 663 21.39 4.78 -16.53
N LEU A 664 21.60 4.99 -15.23
CA LEU A 664 22.29 4.04 -14.36
C LEU A 664 21.55 2.69 -14.30
N LEU A 665 20.23 2.73 -14.13
CA LEU A 665 19.40 1.53 -14.07
C LEU A 665 19.40 0.78 -15.41
N ASP A 666 19.29 1.51 -16.52
CA ASP A 666 19.31 0.94 -17.87
C ASP A 666 20.65 0.26 -18.18
N GLU A 667 21.76 0.89 -17.77
CA GLU A 667 23.11 0.41 -18.01
C GLU A 667 23.46 -0.83 -17.16
N PHE A 668 23.07 -0.87 -15.89
CA PHE A 668 23.58 -1.85 -14.92
C PHE A 668 22.57 -2.77 -14.24
N TYR A 669 21.28 -2.48 -14.35
CA TYR A 669 20.22 -3.15 -13.56
C TYR A 669 19.07 -3.73 -14.40
N THR A 670 19.08 -3.58 -15.72
CA THR A 670 18.15 -4.32 -16.60
C THR A 670 18.49 -5.81 -16.66
N LEU A 671 17.50 -6.65 -16.95
CA LEU A 671 17.73 -8.10 -17.13
C LEU A 671 18.76 -8.39 -18.23
N LYS A 672 18.79 -7.56 -19.28
CA LYS A 672 19.79 -7.65 -20.35
C LYS A 672 21.17 -7.26 -19.83
N ALA A 673 21.29 -6.15 -19.10
CA ALA A 673 22.55 -5.72 -18.49
C ALA A 673 23.13 -6.78 -17.54
N LEU A 674 22.31 -7.40 -16.68
CA LEU A 674 22.73 -8.41 -15.71
C LEU A 674 23.25 -9.71 -16.36
N ARG A 675 22.82 -10.04 -17.59
CA ARG A 675 23.28 -11.23 -18.32
C ARG A 675 24.58 -11.00 -19.09
N ARG A 676 24.98 -9.74 -19.30
CA ARG A 676 26.25 -9.43 -19.97
C ARG A 676 27.39 -9.96 -19.09
N ARG A 677 28.12 -10.97 -19.57
CA ARG A 677 29.40 -11.34 -18.98
C ARG A 677 30.38 -10.22 -19.32
N THR A 678 30.74 -9.42 -18.34
CA THR A 678 31.64 -8.28 -18.54
C THR A 678 32.76 -8.36 -17.54
N ASP A 679 33.98 -8.14 -18.01
CA ASP A 679 35.12 -7.96 -17.13
C ASP A 679 34.94 -6.67 -16.31
N ILE A 680 35.64 -6.58 -15.18
CA ILE A 680 35.62 -5.40 -14.32
C ILE A 680 36.06 -4.15 -15.10
N SER A 681 37.00 -4.28 -16.05
CA SER A 681 37.46 -3.19 -16.91
C SER A 681 36.30 -2.59 -17.73
N ASP A 682 35.48 -3.43 -18.37
CA ASP A 682 34.31 -3.00 -19.14
C ASP A 682 33.27 -2.29 -18.27
N VAL A 683 33.05 -2.81 -17.05
CA VAL A 683 32.13 -2.21 -16.08
C VAL A 683 32.63 -0.83 -15.66
N LEU A 684 33.92 -0.68 -15.39
CA LEU A 684 34.53 0.62 -15.05
C LEU A 684 34.45 1.62 -16.20
N GLN A 685 34.70 1.18 -17.44
CA GLN A 685 34.60 2.04 -18.62
C GLN A 685 33.18 2.60 -18.80
N ARG A 686 32.15 1.77 -18.57
CA ARG A 686 30.74 2.18 -18.65
C ARG A 686 30.27 2.96 -17.42
N ALA A 687 30.85 2.72 -16.25
CA ALA A 687 30.52 3.45 -15.02
C ALA A 687 31.09 4.87 -15.03
N LYS A 688 32.25 5.09 -15.66
CA LYS A 688 32.93 6.38 -15.75
C LYS A 688 32.05 7.55 -16.21
N PRO A 689 31.29 7.48 -17.33
CA PRO A 689 30.42 8.58 -17.74
C PRO A 689 29.34 8.92 -16.70
N LEU A 690 28.75 7.91 -16.05
CA LEU A 690 27.73 8.10 -15.02
C LEU A 690 28.33 8.73 -13.76
N GLN A 691 29.51 8.26 -13.32
CA GLN A 691 30.24 8.84 -12.18
C GLN A 691 30.61 10.31 -12.43
N MET A 692 31.07 10.64 -13.63
CA MET A 692 31.39 12.02 -14.01
C MET A 692 30.16 12.91 -14.02
N ARG A 693 29.01 12.40 -14.48
CA ARG A 693 27.73 13.12 -14.43
C ARG A 693 27.26 13.36 -13.00
N LEU A 694 27.33 12.35 -12.11
CA LEU A 694 27.01 12.49 -10.69
C LEU A 694 27.91 13.54 -10.01
N LYS A 695 29.22 13.47 -10.23
CA LYS A 695 30.18 14.47 -9.72
C LYS A 695 29.87 15.87 -10.24
N THR A 696 29.62 15.99 -11.55
CA THR A 696 29.29 17.28 -12.18
C THR A 696 28.01 17.85 -11.62
N TRP A 697 26.95 17.04 -11.50
CA TRP A 697 25.68 17.42 -10.92
C TRP A 697 25.86 17.95 -9.49
N HIS A 698 26.59 17.23 -8.64
CA HIS A 698 26.83 17.64 -7.25
C HIS A 698 27.65 18.94 -7.17
N SER A 699 28.66 19.11 -8.03
CA SER A 699 29.49 20.32 -8.07
C SER A 699 28.75 21.56 -8.58
N LYS A 700 27.68 21.37 -9.36
CA LYS A 700 26.85 22.44 -9.94
C LYS A 700 25.63 22.78 -9.08
N LEU A 701 25.43 22.11 -7.95
CA LEU A 701 24.35 22.45 -7.04
C LEU A 701 24.47 23.92 -6.61
N PRO A 702 23.39 24.71 -6.70
CA PRO A 702 23.37 26.08 -6.20
C PRO A 702 23.76 26.14 -4.72
N PRO A 703 24.45 27.22 -4.25
CA PRO A 703 24.80 27.37 -2.84
C PRO A 703 23.60 27.28 -1.90
N SER A 704 22.42 27.72 -2.35
CA SER A 704 21.16 27.61 -1.60
C SER A 704 20.73 26.17 -1.35
N LEU A 705 21.23 25.18 -2.09
CA LEU A 705 20.97 23.75 -1.88
C LEU A 705 22.10 23.03 -1.12
N ALA A 706 23.04 23.77 -0.54
CA ALA A 706 24.07 23.18 0.31
C ALA A 706 23.47 22.64 1.61
N MET A 707 23.97 21.51 2.11
CA MET A 707 23.50 20.88 3.35
C MET A 707 23.60 21.77 4.60
N GLY A 708 24.55 22.71 4.62
CA GLY A 708 24.73 23.62 5.75
C GLY A 708 23.69 24.75 5.80
N GLU A 709 23.08 25.06 4.66
CA GLU A 709 22.29 26.25 4.47
C GLU A 709 20.87 26.03 4.96
N THR A 710 20.58 26.50 6.17
CA THR A 710 19.28 26.37 6.84
C THR A 710 18.87 27.70 7.41
N THR A 711 17.65 28.14 7.14
CA THR A 711 17.08 29.36 7.70
C THR A 711 16.42 29.04 9.04
N ALA A 712 16.70 29.84 10.07
CA ALA A 712 16.09 29.64 11.38
C ALA A 712 14.56 29.64 11.28
N ARG A 713 13.91 28.71 11.99
CA ARG A 713 12.44 28.51 12.02
C ARG A 713 11.82 28.05 10.69
N ARG A 714 12.63 27.70 9.68
CA ARG A 714 12.17 27.14 8.40
C ARG A 714 12.56 25.67 8.28
N LEU A 715 11.71 24.89 7.60
CA LEU A 715 12.02 23.51 7.24
C LEU A 715 12.72 23.46 5.88
N SER A 716 13.58 22.46 5.68
CA SER A 716 14.31 22.31 4.42
C SER A 716 14.41 20.87 3.94
N SER A 717 13.77 20.59 2.80
CA SER A 717 13.81 19.27 2.13
C SER A 717 15.14 18.94 1.43
N VAL A 718 16.15 19.83 1.53
CA VAL A 718 17.48 19.61 0.93
C VAL A 718 18.14 18.33 1.44
N GLY A 719 17.85 17.91 2.69
CA GLY A 719 18.34 16.65 3.23
C GLY A 719 18.05 15.44 2.32
N TYR A 720 16.85 15.38 1.72
CA TYR A 720 16.51 14.30 0.80
C TYR A 720 17.29 14.36 -0.52
N LEU A 721 17.49 15.56 -1.08
CA LEU A 721 18.23 15.73 -2.34
C LEU A 721 19.65 15.12 -2.24
N HIS A 722 20.32 15.35 -1.11
CA HIS A 722 21.64 14.78 -0.84
C HIS A 722 21.57 13.28 -0.56
N LEU A 723 20.56 12.79 0.17
CA LEU A 723 20.33 11.35 0.33
C LEU A 723 20.16 10.65 -1.02
N ALA A 724 19.37 11.23 -1.93
CA ALA A 724 19.14 10.72 -3.27
C ALA A 724 20.48 10.64 -4.05
N TYR A 725 21.32 11.67 -3.98
CA TYR A 725 22.65 11.65 -4.58
C TYR A 725 23.52 10.50 -4.06
N TYR A 726 23.63 10.34 -2.74
CA TYR A 726 24.39 9.24 -2.16
C TYR A 726 23.81 7.87 -2.51
N THR A 727 22.48 7.77 -2.65
CA THR A 727 21.81 6.54 -3.09
C THR A 727 22.18 6.18 -4.52
N ALA A 728 22.25 7.17 -5.43
CA ALA A 728 22.72 6.95 -6.81
C ALA A 728 24.19 6.51 -6.86
N GLU A 729 25.08 7.20 -6.14
CA GLU A 729 26.50 6.82 -6.04
C GLU A 729 26.68 5.40 -5.48
N ILE A 730 26.00 5.08 -4.38
CA ILE A 730 26.06 3.74 -3.78
C ILE A 730 25.52 2.69 -4.76
N THR A 731 24.45 2.99 -5.49
CA THR A 731 23.90 2.07 -6.49
C THR A 731 24.90 1.82 -7.62
N LEU A 732 25.61 2.85 -8.10
CA LEU A 732 26.68 2.69 -9.07
C LEU A 732 27.81 1.80 -8.53
N HIS A 733 28.29 2.07 -7.32
CA HIS A 733 29.36 1.28 -6.70
C HIS A 733 28.93 -0.16 -6.39
N ARG A 734 27.66 -0.41 -6.09
CA ARG A 734 27.12 -1.78 -5.98
C ARG A 734 27.22 -2.55 -7.29
N ALA A 735 27.03 -1.89 -8.44
CA ALA A 735 27.23 -2.52 -9.74
C ALA A 735 28.70 -2.89 -9.98
N ILE A 736 29.63 -2.00 -9.62
CA ILE A 736 31.08 -2.23 -9.71
C ILE A 736 31.52 -3.39 -8.81
N LEU A 737 31.09 -3.40 -7.54
CA LEU A 737 31.45 -4.46 -6.60
C LEU A 737 30.88 -5.82 -7.01
N ARG A 738 29.68 -5.85 -7.62
CA ARG A 738 29.06 -7.09 -8.13
C ARG A 738 29.85 -7.73 -9.26
N ALA A 739 30.50 -6.93 -10.10
CA ALA A 739 31.43 -7.44 -11.12
C ALA A 739 32.79 -7.87 -10.53
N SER A 740 33.07 -7.49 -9.27
CA SER A 740 34.34 -7.73 -8.60
C SER A 740 34.41 -9.11 -7.92
N THR A 741 34.27 -10.21 -8.68
CA THR A 741 34.26 -11.59 -8.14
C THR A 741 35.67 -12.08 -7.74
N PRO A 742 35.85 -12.85 -6.65
CA PRO A 742 37.18 -13.21 -6.12
C PRO A 742 38.09 -14.04 -7.06
N LEU A 743 37.50 -14.71 -8.05
CA LEU A 743 38.20 -15.70 -8.88
C LEU A 743 38.81 -15.12 -10.18
N SER A 744 38.60 -13.84 -10.50
CA SER A 744 38.88 -13.32 -11.85
C SER A 744 39.58 -11.96 -11.93
N ILE A 745 40.16 -11.42 -10.85
CA ILE A 745 40.64 -10.03 -10.84
C ILE A 745 42.05 -9.90 -10.28
N ASN A 746 42.86 -9.05 -10.93
CA ASN A 746 44.13 -8.55 -10.43
C ASN A 746 43.92 -7.83 -9.08
N SER A 747 44.68 -8.21 -8.05
CA SER A 747 44.56 -7.68 -6.67
C SER A 747 44.44 -6.17 -6.60
N ASP A 748 45.13 -5.44 -7.48
CA ASP A 748 45.20 -3.98 -7.47
C ASP A 748 43.86 -3.31 -7.84
N ILE A 749 43.18 -3.81 -8.88
CA ILE A 749 41.90 -3.25 -9.35
C ILE A 749 40.83 -3.48 -8.29
N ARG A 750 40.82 -4.66 -7.67
CA ARG A 750 39.90 -4.98 -6.57
C ARG A 750 40.15 -4.07 -5.36
N MET A 751 41.41 -3.78 -5.03
CA MET A 751 41.73 -2.85 -3.94
C MET A 751 41.18 -1.45 -4.24
N ILE A 752 41.43 -0.91 -5.44
CA ILE A 752 40.99 0.44 -5.84
C ILE A 752 39.46 0.57 -5.80
N THR A 753 38.72 -0.39 -6.37
CA THR A 753 37.26 -0.33 -6.39
C THR A 753 36.66 -0.44 -4.99
N ARG A 754 37.27 -1.22 -4.09
CA ARG A 754 36.90 -1.33 -2.68
C ARG A 754 37.19 -0.05 -1.91
N THR A 755 38.38 0.54 -2.05
CA THR A 755 38.72 1.82 -1.40
C THR A 755 37.76 2.93 -1.82
N ALA A 756 37.40 3.00 -3.10
CA ALA A 756 36.42 3.95 -3.60
C ALA A 756 35.02 3.71 -2.99
N ALA A 757 34.58 2.45 -2.92
CA ALA A 757 33.32 2.07 -2.29
C ALA A 757 33.29 2.42 -0.78
N GLY A 758 34.38 2.14 -0.06
CA GLY A 758 34.54 2.52 1.35
C GLY A 758 34.47 4.02 1.58
N THR A 759 35.09 4.81 0.70
CA THR A 759 35.02 6.28 0.73
C THR A 759 33.58 6.77 0.56
N ARG A 760 32.80 6.14 -0.33
CA ARG A 760 31.39 6.49 -0.54
C ARG A 760 30.51 6.14 0.65
N PHE A 761 30.72 4.97 1.25
CA PHE A 761 30.02 4.60 2.48
C PHE A 761 30.32 5.60 3.60
N THR A 762 31.60 5.98 3.78
CA THR A 762 32.01 6.99 4.77
C THR A 762 31.32 8.33 4.52
N SER A 763 31.28 8.78 3.27
CA SER A 763 30.65 10.05 2.91
C SER A 763 29.14 10.04 3.19
N ALA A 764 28.46 8.92 2.94
CA ALA A 764 27.03 8.76 3.21
C ALA A 764 26.73 8.69 4.73
N LEU A 765 27.60 8.03 5.50
CA LEU A 765 27.57 8.04 6.96
C LEU A 765 27.72 9.46 7.51
N ASP A 766 28.72 10.20 7.05
CA ASP A 766 28.98 11.58 7.50
C ASP A 766 27.85 12.53 7.09
N PHE A 767 27.23 12.30 5.94
CA PHE A 767 25.99 12.98 5.57
C PHE A 767 24.88 12.72 6.59
N ALA A 768 24.62 11.47 6.96
CA ALA A 768 23.57 11.14 7.93
C ALA A 768 23.81 11.79 9.29
N LYS A 769 25.07 11.89 9.72
CA LYS A 769 25.47 12.61 10.95
C LYS A 769 25.22 14.12 10.88
N ARG A 770 25.24 14.73 9.69
CA ARG A 770 25.04 16.17 9.47
C ARG A 770 23.56 16.56 9.31
N LEU A 771 22.63 15.61 9.34
CA LEU A 771 21.20 15.93 9.29
C LEU A 771 20.78 16.70 10.55
N LYS A 772 20.23 17.89 10.34
CA LYS A 772 19.68 18.76 11.39
C LYS A 772 18.16 18.55 11.51
N ASN A 773 17.56 19.05 12.59
CA ASN A 773 16.12 18.94 12.82
C ASN A 773 15.29 19.62 11.70
N GLU A 774 15.79 20.72 11.15
CA GLU A 774 15.17 21.43 10.01
C GLU A 774 15.07 20.53 8.76
N HIS A 775 15.99 19.56 8.61
CA HIS A 775 15.92 18.54 7.57
C HIS A 775 14.99 17.40 7.99
N LEU A 776 15.19 16.84 9.18
CA LEU A 776 14.48 15.65 9.66
C LEU A 776 12.97 15.84 9.72
N GLN A 777 12.51 17.04 10.11
CA GLN A 777 11.09 17.38 10.22
C GLN A 777 10.49 17.90 8.91
N SER A 778 11.28 18.06 7.85
CA SER A 778 10.78 18.57 6.56
C SER A 778 10.06 17.49 5.73
N PHE A 779 9.63 17.84 4.52
CA PHE A 779 9.12 16.86 3.57
C PHE A 779 10.25 16.00 2.98
N TRP A 780 10.05 14.68 3.04
CA TRP A 780 10.92 13.64 2.45
C TRP A 780 10.10 12.82 1.44
N TYR A 781 10.70 12.47 0.31
CA TYR A 781 10.03 11.66 -0.71
C TYR A 781 9.92 10.19 -0.27
N PHE A 782 8.99 9.44 -0.86
CA PHE A 782 8.64 8.07 -0.47
C PHE A 782 9.85 7.09 -0.37
N SER A 783 10.87 7.27 -1.20
CA SER A 783 12.01 6.34 -1.30
C SER A 783 13.02 6.51 -0.16
N SER A 784 12.87 7.52 0.69
CA SER A 784 13.85 7.91 1.72
C SER A 784 14.19 6.79 2.69
N SER A 785 13.16 6.09 3.19
CA SER A 785 13.33 5.01 4.16
C SER A 785 14.15 3.85 3.60
N VAL A 786 13.87 3.45 2.35
CA VAL A 786 14.62 2.38 1.68
C VAL A 786 16.01 2.87 1.28
N SER A 787 16.15 4.12 0.86
CA SER A 787 17.44 4.74 0.53
C SER A 787 18.41 4.74 1.72
N LEU A 788 17.91 5.06 2.92
CA LEU A 788 18.70 4.96 4.15
C LEU A 788 19.08 3.51 4.49
N ALA A 789 18.17 2.54 4.25
CA ALA A 789 18.46 1.13 4.45
C ALA A 789 19.53 0.63 3.46
N LEU A 790 19.48 1.08 2.19
CA LEU A 790 20.44 0.73 1.14
C LEU A 790 21.89 1.12 1.51
N ILE A 791 22.09 2.23 2.23
CA ILE A 791 23.42 2.61 2.75
C ILE A 791 23.98 1.53 3.69
N GLY A 792 23.16 0.99 4.59
CA GLY A 792 23.60 -0.07 5.49
C GLY A 792 23.68 -1.43 4.80
N THR A 793 22.83 -1.74 3.82
CA THR A 793 23.01 -2.92 2.95
C THR A 793 24.33 -2.85 2.19
N PHE A 794 24.73 -1.67 1.71
CA PHE A 794 26.01 -1.47 1.06
C PHE A 794 27.19 -1.71 2.00
N ALA A 795 27.10 -1.26 3.26
CA ALA A 795 28.07 -1.62 4.29
C ALA A 795 28.13 -3.13 4.53
N GLY A 796 26.98 -3.81 4.57
CA GLY A 796 26.90 -5.26 4.66
C GLY A 796 27.61 -5.99 3.52
N ILE A 797 27.48 -5.49 2.27
CA ILE A 797 28.24 -6.00 1.12
C ILE A 797 29.74 -5.82 1.34
N LEU A 798 30.18 -4.65 1.81
CA LEU A 798 31.60 -4.39 2.09
C LEU A 798 32.16 -5.37 3.13
N ILE A 799 31.43 -5.61 4.22
CA ILE A 799 31.77 -6.56 5.29
C ILE A 799 31.81 -8.00 4.76
N ALA A 800 30.79 -8.42 4.01
CA ALA A 800 30.69 -9.79 3.51
C ALA A 800 31.74 -10.12 2.45
N THR A 801 32.29 -9.10 1.79
CA THR A 801 33.31 -9.25 0.75
C THR A 801 34.70 -8.78 1.20
N SER A 802 34.89 -8.53 2.51
CA SER A 802 36.16 -8.10 3.10
C SER A 802 37.30 -9.06 2.79
N TYR A 803 38.49 -8.50 2.59
CA TYR A 803 39.72 -9.24 2.31
C TYR A 803 40.34 -9.83 3.59
N ASP A 804 40.38 -9.04 4.66
CA ASP A 804 40.94 -9.41 5.95
C ASP A 804 39.99 -9.06 7.10
N ASP A 805 40.35 -9.51 8.30
CA ASP A 805 39.57 -9.27 9.50
C ASP A 805 39.60 -7.79 9.91
N GLU A 806 40.67 -7.05 9.59
CA GLU A 806 40.80 -5.62 9.92
C GLU A 806 39.80 -4.76 9.13
N GLU A 807 39.67 -5.01 7.83
CA GLU A 807 38.68 -4.36 6.97
C GLU A 807 37.24 -4.73 7.38
N ARG A 808 37.02 -6.00 7.76
CA ARG A 808 35.73 -6.46 8.27
C ARG A 808 35.36 -5.72 9.56
N ASP A 809 36.27 -5.61 10.50
CA ASP A 809 36.06 -4.94 11.79
C ASP A 809 35.84 -3.43 11.60
N LEU A 810 36.59 -2.79 10.70
CA LEU A 810 36.42 -1.39 10.34
C LEU A 810 35.00 -1.09 9.84
N TYR A 811 34.49 -1.84 8.85
CA TYR A 811 33.16 -1.59 8.31
C TYR A 811 32.04 -2.03 9.26
N THR A 812 32.28 -3.08 10.07
CA THR A 812 31.34 -3.49 11.12
C THR A 812 31.16 -2.39 12.16
N SER A 813 32.25 -1.77 12.62
CA SER A 813 32.24 -0.64 13.54
C SER A 813 31.50 0.57 12.95
N ARG A 814 31.78 0.91 11.69
CA ARG A 814 31.10 2.02 11.00
C ARG A 814 29.61 1.75 10.74
N LEU A 815 29.22 0.52 10.45
CA LEU A 815 27.80 0.14 10.33
C LEU A 815 27.09 0.27 11.67
N ALA A 816 27.74 -0.09 12.78
CA ALA A 816 27.20 0.11 14.12
C ALA A 816 27.01 1.61 14.42
N GLU A 817 27.97 2.46 14.05
CA GLU A 817 27.86 3.92 14.17
C GLU A 817 26.70 4.49 13.31
N TYR A 818 26.55 4.01 12.07
CA TYR A 818 25.45 4.39 11.20
C TYR A 818 24.09 4.04 11.81
N ARG A 819 23.95 2.79 12.28
CA ARG A 819 22.74 2.31 12.96
C ARG A 819 22.40 3.15 14.18
N TRP A 820 23.40 3.48 15.00
CA TRP A 820 23.23 4.36 16.16
C TRP A 820 22.72 5.75 15.75
N THR A 821 23.33 6.35 14.73
CA THR A 821 22.96 7.66 14.20
C THR A 821 21.49 7.68 13.72
N LEU A 822 21.08 6.65 12.97
CA LEU A 822 19.69 6.51 12.53
C LEU A 822 18.73 6.30 13.70
N ARG A 823 19.11 5.50 14.69
CA ARG A 823 18.28 5.21 15.88
C ARG A 823 18.02 6.49 16.68
N ILE A 824 19.04 7.31 16.92
CA ILE A 824 18.86 8.62 17.58
C ILE A 824 17.93 9.51 16.75
N SER A 825 18.19 9.63 15.46
CA SER A 825 17.45 10.51 14.57
C SER A 825 15.99 10.09 14.38
N SER A 826 15.69 8.78 14.51
CA SER A 826 14.34 8.22 14.35
C SER A 826 13.30 8.72 15.36
N ASN A 827 13.74 9.27 16.49
CA ASN A 827 12.86 9.92 17.46
C ASN A 827 12.26 11.24 16.91
N GLY A 828 12.96 11.89 15.99
CA GLY A 828 12.51 13.11 15.30
C GLY A 828 12.07 12.87 13.86
N ALA A 829 12.12 11.63 13.35
CA ALA A 829 11.81 11.33 11.96
C ALA A 829 11.29 9.89 11.82
N ASP A 830 9.97 9.73 11.84
CA ASP A 830 9.32 8.41 11.82
C ASP A 830 9.74 7.55 10.61
N PHE A 831 10.01 8.16 9.45
CA PHE A 831 10.43 7.45 8.24
C PHE A 831 11.79 6.73 8.41
N MET A 832 12.63 7.12 9.37
CA MET A 832 13.90 6.45 9.65
C MET A 832 13.72 5.14 10.44
N LYS A 833 12.59 4.97 11.16
CA LYS A 833 12.33 3.75 11.93
C LYS A 833 12.32 2.49 11.05
N TYR A 834 11.77 2.61 9.84
CA TYR A 834 11.80 1.54 8.84
C TYR A 834 13.22 1.13 8.47
N ALA A 835 14.12 2.11 8.25
CA ALA A 835 15.52 1.83 7.92
C ALA A 835 16.22 1.09 9.06
N VAL A 836 16.02 1.52 10.31
CA VAL A 836 16.57 0.84 11.50
C VAL A 836 16.07 -0.60 11.59
N GLY A 837 14.77 -0.84 11.43
CA GLY A 837 14.19 -2.19 11.48
C GLY A 837 14.76 -3.14 10.42
N ASN A 838 14.92 -2.67 9.18
CA ASN A 838 15.56 -3.46 8.12
C ASN A 838 17.02 -3.77 8.41
N LEU A 839 17.76 -2.82 8.98
CA LEU A 839 19.16 -3.03 9.35
C LEU A 839 19.30 -4.02 10.50
N ASP A 840 18.37 -4.02 11.46
CA ASP A 840 18.34 -4.98 12.56
C ASP A 840 18.03 -6.40 12.04
N ALA A 841 17.03 -6.55 11.16
CA ALA A 841 16.71 -7.83 10.52
C ALA A 841 17.87 -8.37 9.65
N GLY A 842 18.50 -7.50 8.85
CA GLY A 842 19.66 -7.86 8.04
C GLY A 842 20.90 -8.23 8.88
N GLY A 843 21.07 -7.60 10.05
CA GLY A 843 22.12 -7.93 11.00
C GLY A 843 21.98 -9.35 11.55
N GLN A 844 20.77 -9.72 11.97
CA GLN A 844 20.46 -11.07 12.46
C GLN A 844 20.72 -12.14 11.40
N LEU A 845 20.39 -11.87 10.13
CA LEU A 845 20.64 -12.80 9.03
C LEU A 845 22.14 -13.01 8.79
N LEU A 846 22.92 -11.92 8.80
CA LEU A 846 24.38 -11.99 8.63
C LEU A 846 25.02 -12.73 9.81
N GLU A 847 24.63 -12.45 11.06
CA GLU A 847 25.13 -13.16 12.24
C GLU A 847 24.82 -14.67 12.19
N GLN A 848 23.62 -15.05 11.74
CA GLN A 848 23.25 -16.46 11.56
C GLN A 848 24.07 -17.17 10.46
N GLN A 849 24.35 -16.49 9.35
CA GLN A 849 25.15 -17.05 8.24
C GLN A 849 26.64 -17.12 8.55
N PHE A 850 27.23 -16.08 9.14
CA PHE A 850 28.63 -16.10 9.59
C PHE A 850 28.83 -17.11 10.73
N GLY A 851 27.84 -17.27 11.62
CA GLY A 851 27.85 -18.33 12.63
C GLY A 851 27.86 -19.73 12.03
N LYS A 852 27.07 -19.98 10.98
CA LYS A 852 27.09 -21.26 10.24
C LYS A 852 28.40 -21.53 9.53
N LEU A 853 28.94 -20.54 8.82
CA LEU A 853 30.22 -20.67 8.11
C LEU A 853 31.41 -20.86 9.08
N ALA A 854 31.37 -20.23 10.26
CA ALA A 854 32.35 -20.44 11.31
C ALA A 854 32.26 -21.85 11.94
N MET A 855 31.05 -22.39 12.12
CA MET A 855 30.85 -23.77 12.59
C MET A 855 31.26 -24.81 11.54
N GLU A 856 31.00 -24.54 10.26
CA GLU A 856 31.44 -25.40 9.15
C GLU A 856 32.97 -25.39 9.02
N ALA A 857 33.61 -24.23 9.14
CA ALA A 857 35.07 -24.10 9.17
C ALA A 857 35.72 -24.77 10.39
N GLN A 858 35.08 -24.76 11.56
CA GLN A 858 35.53 -25.49 12.75
C GLN A 858 35.33 -27.01 12.63
N SER A 859 34.29 -27.47 11.91
CA SER A 859 34.07 -28.89 11.63
C SER A 859 35.11 -29.49 10.67
N LEU A 860 35.64 -28.67 9.76
CA LEU A 860 36.73 -29.04 8.83
C LEU A 860 38.13 -28.98 9.45
N ALA A 861 38.27 -28.39 10.64
CA ALA A 861 39.54 -28.23 11.35
C ALA A 861 39.76 -29.24 12.49
N ALA A 862 38.85 -30.22 12.69
CA ALA A 862 39.05 -31.30 13.65
C ALA A 862 40.14 -32.27 13.13
N PRO A 863 41.12 -32.71 13.95
CA PRO A 863 42.20 -33.57 13.48
C PRO A 863 41.65 -34.96 13.18
N SER A 864 41.63 -35.36 11.91
CA SER A 864 41.36 -36.75 11.53
C SER A 864 42.55 -37.62 11.94
N GLU A 865 42.32 -38.61 12.79
CA GLU A 865 43.26 -39.67 13.11
C GLU A 865 43.78 -40.33 11.83
N SER A 866 45.11 -40.53 11.78
CA SER A 866 45.82 -41.16 10.67
C SER A 866 45.35 -42.61 10.43
N PRO A 867 45.00 -43.01 9.19
CA PRO A 867 44.73 -44.40 8.87
C PRO A 867 46.04 -45.18 8.63
N PRO A 868 46.04 -46.52 8.81
CA PRO A 868 47.24 -47.33 8.75
C PRO A 868 47.70 -47.56 7.31
N VAL A 869 49.02 -47.68 7.16
CA VAL A 869 49.71 -48.03 5.91
C VAL A 869 49.33 -49.46 5.50
N VAL A 870 48.80 -49.62 4.29
CA VAL A 870 48.71 -50.90 3.58
C VAL A 870 49.11 -50.67 2.12
N GLU A 871 50.21 -51.31 1.70
CA GLU A 871 50.62 -51.47 0.31
C GLU A 871 49.68 -52.47 -0.39
N ALA A 872 49.17 -52.14 -1.59
CA ALA A 872 48.88 -53.10 -2.66
C ALA A 872 48.40 -52.44 -3.96
N GLU A 873 49.17 -52.69 -5.03
CA GLU A 873 48.81 -53.09 -6.40
C GLU A 873 47.70 -52.39 -7.21
N ALA A 874 48.11 -51.95 -8.41
CA ALA A 874 47.25 -51.53 -9.51
C ALA A 874 46.58 -52.72 -10.23
N PRO A 875 45.37 -52.53 -10.79
CA PRO A 875 44.98 -53.29 -11.97
C PRO A 875 44.45 -52.44 -13.13
N ALA A 876 44.60 -53.05 -14.30
CA ALA A 876 44.41 -52.52 -15.63
C ALA A 876 42.96 -52.58 -16.16
N ALA A 877 42.72 -51.69 -17.13
CA ALA A 877 41.79 -51.68 -18.26
C ALA A 877 40.78 -52.84 -18.50
N ALA A 878 39.54 -52.44 -18.83
CA ALA A 878 38.71 -52.89 -19.97
C ALA A 878 37.39 -52.06 -19.93
N ALA A 879 37.08 -51.17 -20.89
CA ALA A 879 36.61 -51.38 -22.28
C ALA A 879 35.09 -51.60 -22.39
N ASP A 880 34.52 -50.94 -23.43
CA ASP A 880 33.16 -51.03 -24.00
C ASP A 880 32.05 -50.17 -23.35
N SER A 881 31.23 -49.36 -24.05
CA SER A 881 31.00 -49.20 -25.50
C SER A 881 30.24 -47.90 -25.83
N LYS A 882 30.70 -47.24 -26.91
CA LYS A 882 29.99 -46.52 -27.99
C LYS A 882 28.60 -45.88 -27.74
N PHE A 883 28.50 -44.56 -27.96
CA PHE A 883 27.80 -43.98 -29.12
C PHE A 883 28.18 -42.49 -29.31
N SER A 884 28.55 -42.15 -30.54
CA SER A 884 28.79 -40.84 -31.17
C SER A 884 28.42 -41.02 -32.66
N PRO A 885 28.40 -40.05 -33.60
CA PRO A 885 28.44 -38.57 -33.59
C PRO A 885 27.26 -37.99 -34.43
N ASP A 886 27.05 -36.68 -34.65
CA ASP A 886 27.68 -35.79 -35.65
C ASP A 886 27.15 -34.36 -35.39
N ALA A 887 27.90 -33.25 -35.34
CA ALA A 887 29.11 -32.73 -35.99
C ALA A 887 28.77 -31.59 -36.98
N ALA A 888 29.33 -30.41 -36.70
CA ALA A 888 29.86 -29.41 -37.66
C ALA A 888 30.32 -28.18 -36.84
N GLY A 889 31.61 -28.05 -36.51
CA GLY A 889 32.63 -27.35 -37.33
C GLY A 889 32.79 -25.93 -36.74
N TRP A 890 33.95 -25.37 -36.42
CA TRP A 890 35.26 -25.30 -37.07
C TRP A 890 36.30 -24.94 -35.96
N ALA A 891 37.34 -25.73 -35.70
CA ALA A 891 38.67 -25.75 -36.35
C ALA A 891 39.52 -24.47 -36.15
N ASP A 892 40.53 -24.64 -35.29
CA ASP A 892 41.83 -23.96 -35.13
C ASP A 892 42.21 -22.82 -36.07
N PHE A 893 42.73 -21.72 -35.50
CA PHE A 893 43.93 -21.03 -35.98
C PHE A 893 44.60 -20.19 -34.87
N ASP A 894 45.85 -20.54 -34.61
CA ASP A 894 47.02 -19.76 -34.19
C ASP A 894 46.97 -18.74 -33.03
N ASN A 895 47.65 -19.20 -31.98
CA ASN A 895 48.67 -18.53 -31.19
C ASN A 895 49.46 -17.43 -31.97
N GLN A 896 49.18 -16.14 -31.73
CA GLN A 896 50.14 -15.06 -31.95
C GLN A 896 49.93 -13.90 -30.97
N ALA A 897 51.06 -13.47 -30.40
CA ALA A 897 51.24 -12.51 -29.33
C ALA A 897 50.55 -11.15 -29.57
N TYR A 898 49.80 -10.69 -28.57
CA TYR A 898 49.66 -9.26 -28.29
C TYR A 898 50.55 -8.93 -27.09
N ASN A 899 51.73 -8.43 -27.41
CA ASN A 899 52.64 -7.78 -26.47
C ASN A 899 51.93 -6.50 -26.01
N ILE A 900 51.24 -6.54 -24.87
CA ILE A 900 50.65 -5.34 -24.27
C ILE A 900 51.77 -4.61 -23.55
N ASP A 901 52.07 -3.41 -24.04
CA ASP A 901 53.07 -2.52 -23.49
C ASP A 901 52.58 -1.95 -22.15
N PHE A 902 53.11 -2.49 -21.05
CA PHE A 902 52.72 -2.15 -19.68
C PHE A 902 53.12 -0.72 -19.28
N GLU A 903 53.96 -0.01 -20.04
CA GLU A 903 54.29 1.40 -19.78
C GLU A 903 53.16 2.36 -20.19
N HIS A 904 52.25 1.94 -21.08
CA HIS A 904 51.14 2.79 -21.52
C HIS A 904 49.94 2.78 -20.54
N LEU A 905 49.87 1.80 -19.63
CA LEU A 905 48.88 1.75 -18.52
C LEU A 905 49.33 2.56 -17.30
N ALA A 906 50.64 2.81 -17.15
CA ALA A 906 51.19 3.66 -16.08
C ALA A 906 51.00 5.17 -16.34
N GLN A 907 50.70 5.57 -17.58
CA GLN A 907 50.38 6.97 -17.93
C GLN A 907 48.91 7.35 -17.70
N TYR A 908 48.04 6.39 -17.38
CA TYR A 908 46.69 6.70 -16.92
C TYR A 908 46.74 7.04 -15.44
N ASP A 909 46.69 8.33 -15.14
CA ASP A 909 46.51 8.89 -13.80
C ASP A 909 45.19 8.40 -13.19
N MET A 910 45.21 7.19 -12.64
CA MET A 910 44.14 6.58 -11.84
C MET A 910 43.98 7.29 -10.50
N ASN A 911 44.97 8.07 -10.05
CA ASN A 911 44.82 8.96 -8.90
C ASN A 911 43.89 10.12 -9.26
N GLY A 912 43.93 10.67 -10.48
CA GLY A 912 42.98 11.69 -10.96
C GLY A 912 41.53 11.22 -11.08
N MET A 913 41.29 9.90 -11.27
CA MET A 913 39.94 9.33 -11.38
C MET A 913 39.24 9.16 -10.01
N PHE A 914 40.00 9.15 -8.91
CA PHE A 914 39.49 9.00 -7.54
C PHE A 914 40.08 10.00 -6.51
N SER A 915 40.84 11.01 -6.95
CA SER A 915 41.41 12.07 -6.12
C SER A 915 40.32 13.02 -5.62
N TRP A 916 40.18 13.05 -4.29
CA TRP A 916 39.53 14.12 -3.55
C TRP A 916 40.62 15.03 -3.01
N ASP A 917 40.73 16.23 -3.56
CA ASP A 917 41.52 17.29 -2.95
C ASP A 917 40.85 17.66 -1.61
N THR A 918 41.53 17.38 -0.51
CA THR A 918 41.04 17.52 0.88
C THR A 918 41.32 18.91 1.45
N THR A 919 41.46 19.93 0.62
CA THR A 919 41.75 21.29 1.06
C THR A 919 40.52 22.20 1.01
N ALA A 920 39.63 22.00 2.00
CA ALA A 920 38.71 23.05 2.46
C ALA A 920 38.96 23.31 3.96
N LYS A 921 40.11 23.91 4.27
CA LYS A 921 40.29 24.73 5.47
C LYS A 921 40.27 26.18 5.02
N GLY A 922 39.21 26.90 5.42
CA GLY A 922 39.18 28.37 5.42
C GLY A 922 38.09 29.01 4.54
N LEU A 923 36.85 29.01 5.02
CA LEU A 923 35.98 30.18 5.28
C LEU A 923 34.55 29.72 5.54
#